data_AF-A0A1K1SLZ6-F1
#
_entry.id   AF-A0A1K1SLZ6-F1
#
_cell.length_a   1.000
_cell.length_b   1.000
_cell.length_c   1.000
_cell.angle_alpha   90.00
_cell.angle_beta   90.00
_cell.angle_gamma   90.00
#
_symmetry.space_group_name_H-M   'P 1'
#
loop_
_entity.id
_entity.type
_entity.pdbx_description
1 polymer ?
#
loop_
_entity_poly.entity_id
_entity_poly.type
_entity_poly.pdbx_seq_one_letter_code
_entity_poly.pdbx_strand_id
1 'polypeptide(L)'
;MIVGTAGHIDHGKTTLVRALTGVDTDRLKEEKARGISIELGYAYTPLENGDVLGLIDVPGHEKLIHTMAAGACGIDSALLVIAADDGVMPQTREHLAILQLLGVTHGAVALTKCDRVDAARVAQARDEIAAWLHDSTLAGAPIFETRATAVDDPGVAALKRHLADAAIAWRARRDDGLFRLAVDRVFTLAGQGTVVTGTAFAGRVATGDTLAIVRTGGAARVRSIHAQNRPVQAGRAGERCALNLAGVDKADVERGDTVADARLAATSPRVDVELTLLADAGLTLTHWAPLHVHLGTLHRVAHVALLDGDTLAAGQRMRVQLVFDEPVFALPGDRFIVRNPQATRTVGGGRVLDPFGPARKRRTPARRAWLDALAEWLDAERLDALLAQAPLGIPRAMLTHLTGFAPDALALPDDALAIGQRDAASNDGAVIAHAHWRTLQTRAIETLRAYHERMPDEQGLDAARLRRMAAPLAGDALWRALVDALVSGGEVARSGPWLHLPSHSVSLDSREEALARQLLPLIHAGRFDPPWVRDLARDTGAAEDAVRTLLRKLARRGDVHQVVRDLFYHADVVRELTELVAHLAPSRGGGLDAATFRDATGLGRKRAIQILEFFDRVGYTRFHRDLHFLRPDSGWVGIQA
;
A
#
# COMPACT_ATOMS: atom_id res chain seq x y z
N MET A 1 -9.88 -24.14 -14.14
CA MET A 1 -8.46 -24.55 -14.14
C MET A 1 -7.86 -24.26 -15.52
N ILE A 2 -6.68 -23.63 -15.56
CA ILE A 2 -5.94 -23.37 -16.81
C ILE A 2 -4.74 -24.33 -16.92
N VAL A 3 -4.71 -25.10 -18.00
CA VAL A 3 -3.62 -26.03 -18.34
C VAL A 3 -2.78 -25.44 -19.46
N GLY A 4 -1.47 -25.30 -19.26
CA GLY A 4 -0.58 -24.86 -20.33
C GLY A 4 0.18 -26.02 -20.94
N THR A 5 0.20 -26.11 -22.27
CA THR A 5 1.03 -27.09 -22.97
C THR A 5 2.48 -26.62 -23.00
N ALA A 6 3.41 -27.55 -22.79
CA ALA A 6 4.83 -27.26 -22.83
C ALA A 6 5.58 -28.44 -23.47
N GLY A 7 6.52 -28.14 -24.36
CA GLY A 7 7.31 -29.17 -25.02
C GLY A 7 8.02 -28.64 -26.25
N HIS A 8 8.95 -29.41 -26.77
CA HIS A 8 9.71 -29.08 -27.97
C HIS A 8 8.82 -28.85 -29.20
N ILE A 9 9.35 -28.14 -30.20
CA ILE A 9 8.73 -28.01 -31.52
C ILE A 9 8.44 -29.41 -32.09
N ASP A 10 7.36 -29.55 -32.85
CA ASP A 10 6.97 -30.79 -33.53
C ASP A 10 6.72 -32.03 -32.66
N HIS A 11 6.60 -31.86 -31.34
CA HIS A 11 6.15 -32.92 -30.43
C HIS A 11 4.61 -33.10 -30.41
N GLY A 12 3.87 -32.35 -31.24
CA GLY A 12 2.42 -32.53 -31.41
C GLY A 12 1.54 -31.79 -30.40
N LYS A 13 2.00 -30.68 -29.80
CA LYS A 13 1.23 -29.85 -28.84
C LYS A 13 -0.13 -29.43 -29.40
N THR A 14 -0.14 -28.73 -30.53
CA THR A 14 -1.35 -28.21 -31.20
C THR A 14 -2.28 -29.35 -31.64
N THR A 15 -1.72 -30.43 -32.18
CA THR A 15 -2.48 -31.63 -32.55
C THR A 15 -3.18 -32.25 -31.33
N LEU A 16 -2.48 -32.33 -30.20
CA LEU A 16 -3.05 -32.85 -28.95
C LEU A 16 -4.13 -31.93 -28.39
N VAL A 17 -3.93 -30.61 -28.40
CA VAL A 17 -4.96 -29.63 -27.97
C VAL A 17 -6.22 -29.78 -28.81
N ARG A 18 -6.08 -29.93 -30.13
CA ARG A 18 -7.21 -30.18 -31.04
C ARG A 18 -7.89 -31.50 -30.73
N ALA A 19 -7.15 -32.58 -30.45
CA ALA A 19 -7.73 -33.87 -30.08
C ALA A 19 -8.51 -33.82 -28.74
N LEU A 20 -8.01 -33.04 -27.77
CA LEU A 20 -8.65 -32.89 -26.46
C LEU A 20 -9.93 -32.02 -26.53
N THR A 21 -9.88 -30.94 -27.30
CA THR A 21 -10.88 -29.85 -27.25
C THR A 21 -11.75 -29.70 -28.50
N GLY A 22 -11.32 -30.25 -29.63
CA GLY A 22 -11.90 -30.01 -30.96
C GLY A 22 -11.55 -28.65 -31.57
N VAL A 23 -10.79 -27.79 -30.87
CA VAL A 23 -10.45 -26.43 -31.32
C VAL A 23 -9.08 -26.42 -32.00
N ASP A 24 -9.00 -25.77 -33.16
CA ASP A 24 -7.73 -25.46 -33.85
C ASP A 24 -7.11 -24.19 -33.25
N THR A 25 -5.95 -24.31 -32.62
CA THR A 25 -5.28 -23.21 -31.93
C THR A 25 -4.44 -22.33 -32.84
N ASP A 26 -3.98 -22.85 -33.99
CA ASP A 26 -3.23 -22.09 -34.98
C ASP A 26 -4.20 -21.21 -35.79
N ARG A 27 -4.15 -19.90 -35.58
CA ARG A 27 -5.11 -18.94 -36.16
C ARG A 27 -4.50 -18.14 -37.31
N LEU A 28 -3.20 -17.92 -37.28
CA LEU A 28 -2.51 -17.13 -38.29
C LEU A 28 -2.26 -17.97 -39.55
N LYS A 29 -2.34 -17.34 -40.72
CA LYS A 29 -1.99 -17.99 -41.99
C LYS A 29 -0.54 -18.49 -41.99
N GLU A 30 0.36 -17.77 -41.32
CA GLU A 30 1.76 -18.13 -41.20
C GLU A 30 1.99 -19.37 -40.31
N GLU A 31 1.22 -19.52 -39.22
CA GLU A 31 1.29 -20.69 -38.35
C GLU A 31 0.93 -21.95 -39.14
N LYS A 32 -0.18 -21.89 -39.90
CA LYS A 32 -0.64 -23.00 -40.75
C LYS A 32 0.32 -23.34 -41.89
N ALA A 33 0.97 -22.33 -42.47
CA ALA A 33 1.91 -22.53 -43.57
C ALA A 33 3.25 -23.13 -43.10
N ARG A 34 3.71 -22.78 -41.88
CA ARG A 34 5.01 -23.21 -41.34
C ARG A 34 4.92 -24.39 -40.38
N GLY A 35 3.73 -24.76 -39.92
CA GLY A 35 3.52 -25.83 -38.94
C GLY A 35 4.05 -25.49 -37.55
N ILE A 36 4.24 -24.20 -37.22
CA ILE A 36 4.73 -23.73 -35.93
C ILE A 36 3.74 -22.73 -35.32
N SER A 37 3.42 -22.89 -34.04
CA SER A 37 2.62 -21.89 -33.31
C SER A 37 3.49 -20.67 -33.01
N ILE A 38 2.97 -19.48 -33.31
CA ILE A 38 3.66 -18.19 -33.18
C ILE A 38 3.06 -17.41 -32.01
N GLU A 39 1.73 -17.35 -31.92
CA GLU A 39 0.99 -16.74 -30.82
C GLU A 39 0.50 -17.79 -29.81
N LEU A 40 0.04 -17.32 -28.65
CA LEU A 40 -0.62 -18.19 -27.67
C LEU A 40 -1.98 -18.65 -28.22
N GLY A 41 -2.15 -19.96 -28.36
CA GLY A 41 -3.42 -20.57 -28.69
C GLY A 41 -4.29 -20.76 -27.44
N TYR A 42 -5.59 -20.61 -27.57
CA TYR A 42 -6.52 -20.79 -26.45
C TYR A 42 -7.71 -21.65 -26.87
N ALA A 43 -7.95 -22.71 -26.11
CA ALA A 43 -9.09 -23.60 -26.25
C ALA A 43 -9.79 -23.78 -24.89
N TYR A 44 -11.11 -23.86 -24.89
CA TYR A 44 -11.90 -23.97 -23.67
C TYR A 44 -12.89 -25.13 -23.81
N THR A 45 -12.93 -26.00 -22.82
CA THR A 45 -13.85 -27.14 -22.76
C THR A 45 -14.75 -27.00 -21.53
N PRO A 46 -16.07 -26.83 -21.69
CA PRO A 46 -17.01 -26.86 -20.58
C PRO A 46 -17.01 -28.23 -19.90
N LEU A 47 -17.13 -28.24 -18.57
CA LEU A 47 -17.23 -29.43 -17.73
C LEU A 47 -18.67 -29.62 -17.23
N GLU A 48 -18.99 -30.83 -16.80
CA GLU A 48 -20.34 -31.21 -16.36
C GLU A 48 -20.83 -30.43 -15.13
N ASN A 49 -19.91 -29.99 -14.27
CA ASN A 49 -20.20 -29.18 -13.09
C ASN A 49 -20.37 -27.67 -13.38
N GLY A 50 -20.28 -27.26 -14.65
CA GLY A 50 -20.38 -25.86 -15.08
C GLY A 50 -19.04 -25.10 -15.13
N ASP A 51 -17.97 -25.69 -14.61
CA ASP A 51 -16.62 -25.14 -14.74
C ASP A 51 -16.10 -25.27 -16.18
N VAL A 52 -14.96 -24.64 -16.44
CA VAL A 52 -14.30 -24.68 -17.74
C VAL A 52 -12.83 -25.06 -17.54
N LEU A 53 -12.42 -26.05 -18.33
CA LEU A 53 -11.03 -26.40 -18.54
C LEU A 53 -10.48 -25.52 -19.66
N GLY A 54 -9.56 -24.62 -19.33
CA GLY A 54 -8.82 -23.83 -20.32
C GLY A 54 -7.52 -24.54 -20.70
N LEU A 55 -7.23 -24.65 -21.99
CA LEU A 55 -5.95 -25.07 -22.51
C LEU A 55 -5.28 -23.89 -23.21
N ILE A 56 -4.04 -23.60 -22.80
CA ILE A 56 -3.18 -22.62 -23.46
C ILE A 56 -2.15 -23.41 -24.27
N ASP A 57 -2.19 -23.26 -25.59
CA ASP A 57 -1.18 -23.81 -26.48
C ASP A 57 -0.01 -22.83 -26.55
N VAL A 58 1.13 -23.24 -25.99
CA VAL A 58 2.27 -22.36 -25.82
C VAL A 58 3.33 -22.64 -26.90
N PRO A 59 3.84 -21.62 -27.60
CA PRO A 59 4.82 -21.82 -28.66
C PRO A 59 6.09 -22.46 -28.09
N GLY A 60 6.58 -23.50 -28.77
CA GLY A 60 7.74 -24.27 -28.30
C GLY A 60 9.10 -23.73 -28.74
N HIS A 61 9.13 -22.69 -29.57
CA HIS A 61 10.37 -22.21 -30.18
C HIS A 61 11.15 -21.30 -29.23
N GLU A 62 12.48 -21.48 -29.17
CA GLU A 62 13.41 -20.66 -28.38
C GLU A 62 13.23 -19.13 -28.54
N LYS A 63 12.89 -18.64 -29.73
CA LYS A 63 12.67 -17.20 -30.00
C LYS A 63 11.34 -16.69 -29.45
N LEU A 64 10.43 -17.59 -29.12
CA LEU A 64 9.06 -17.30 -28.68
C LEU A 64 8.86 -17.51 -27.17
N ILE A 65 9.95 -17.70 -26.41
CA ILE A 65 9.87 -17.85 -24.95
C ILE A 65 9.29 -16.60 -24.27
N HIS A 66 9.49 -15.41 -24.83
CA HIS A 66 8.83 -14.20 -24.33
C HIS A 66 7.29 -14.26 -24.46
N THR A 67 6.78 -14.93 -25.50
CA THR A 67 5.36 -15.24 -25.68
C THR A 67 4.92 -16.35 -24.73
N MET A 68 5.75 -17.38 -24.55
CA MET A 68 5.53 -18.43 -23.57
C MET A 68 5.37 -17.88 -22.15
N ALA A 69 6.30 -17.05 -21.69
CA ALA A 69 6.32 -16.49 -20.35
C ALA A 69 5.05 -15.68 -20.04
N ALA A 70 4.57 -14.89 -21.01
CA ALA A 70 3.35 -14.11 -20.86
C ALA A 70 2.10 -14.99 -20.71
N GLY A 71 2.02 -16.12 -21.43
CA GLY A 71 0.93 -17.09 -21.29
C GLY A 71 1.06 -17.97 -20.05
N ALA A 72 2.28 -18.18 -19.57
CA ALA A 72 2.57 -19.09 -18.48
C ALA A 72 2.20 -18.56 -17.09
N CYS A 73 2.11 -17.24 -16.92
CA CYS A 73 1.81 -16.64 -15.62
C CYS A 73 0.39 -16.94 -15.09
N GLY A 74 -0.50 -17.42 -15.97
CA GLY A 74 -1.86 -17.86 -15.63
C GLY A 74 -2.05 -19.37 -15.51
N ILE A 75 -1.00 -20.16 -15.71
CA ILE A 75 -1.12 -21.63 -15.71
C ILE A 75 -1.30 -22.13 -14.28
N ASP A 76 -2.29 -23.00 -14.10
CA ASP A 76 -2.53 -23.74 -12.85
C ASP A 76 -1.84 -25.11 -12.87
N SER A 77 -1.81 -25.76 -14.04
CA SER A 77 -1.26 -27.11 -14.24
C SER A 77 -0.52 -27.25 -15.58
N ALA A 78 0.59 -27.97 -15.59
CA ALA A 78 1.39 -28.19 -16.79
C ALA A 78 0.95 -29.46 -17.56
N LEU A 79 0.89 -29.37 -18.89
CA LEU A 79 0.82 -30.55 -19.76
C LEU A 79 2.12 -30.64 -20.58
N LEU A 80 3.03 -31.51 -20.16
CA LEU A 80 4.28 -31.75 -20.87
C LEU A 80 4.03 -32.67 -22.06
N VAL A 81 4.31 -32.20 -23.26
CA VAL A 81 4.12 -32.94 -24.51
C VAL A 81 5.47 -33.40 -25.04
N ILE A 82 5.70 -34.71 -25.02
CA ILE A 82 6.98 -35.34 -25.32
C ILE A 82 6.75 -36.40 -26.38
N ALA A 83 7.46 -36.33 -27.51
CA ALA A 83 7.32 -37.34 -28.54
C ALA A 83 8.14 -38.59 -28.21
N ALA A 84 7.60 -39.78 -28.46
CA ALA A 84 8.23 -41.05 -28.12
C ALA A 84 9.45 -41.38 -29.02
N ASP A 85 9.53 -40.80 -30.21
CA ASP A 85 10.69 -40.87 -31.10
C ASP A 85 11.87 -40.08 -30.51
N ASP A 86 11.64 -38.80 -30.18
CA ASP A 86 12.71 -37.88 -29.76
C ASP A 86 13.04 -37.95 -28.25
N GLY A 87 12.07 -38.24 -27.40
CA GLY A 87 12.23 -38.20 -25.94
C GLY A 87 12.39 -36.78 -25.39
N VAL A 88 13.11 -36.64 -24.26
CA VAL A 88 13.24 -35.36 -23.54
C VAL A 88 14.23 -34.42 -24.21
N MET A 89 13.72 -33.39 -24.89
CA MET A 89 14.51 -32.40 -25.62
C MET A 89 14.88 -31.15 -24.79
N PRO A 90 15.92 -30.38 -25.16
CA PRO A 90 16.36 -29.18 -24.43
C PRO A 90 15.26 -28.13 -24.21
N GLN A 91 14.39 -27.89 -25.20
CA GLN A 91 13.25 -26.96 -25.05
C GLN A 91 12.22 -27.46 -24.03
N THR A 92 11.99 -28.78 -23.96
CA THR A 92 11.13 -29.37 -22.93
C THR A 92 11.71 -29.13 -21.54
N ARG A 93 13.04 -29.22 -21.38
CA ARG A 93 13.72 -28.90 -20.13
C ARG A 93 13.59 -27.43 -19.75
N GLU A 94 13.81 -26.52 -20.70
CA GLU A 94 13.66 -25.08 -20.46
C GLU A 94 12.22 -24.72 -20.10
N HIS A 95 11.22 -25.28 -20.79
CA HIS A 95 9.82 -25.02 -20.45
C HIS A 95 9.46 -25.50 -19.04
N LEU A 96 9.92 -26.69 -18.64
CA LEU A 96 9.70 -27.17 -17.28
C LEU A 96 10.35 -26.22 -16.27
N ALA A 97 11.59 -25.79 -16.49
CA ALA A 97 12.27 -24.84 -15.62
C ALA A 97 11.49 -23.52 -15.48
N ILE A 98 10.97 -22.97 -16.58
CA ILE A 98 10.14 -21.76 -16.57
C ILE A 98 8.87 -21.98 -15.75
N LEU A 99 8.15 -23.08 -15.98
CA LEU A 99 6.93 -23.41 -15.25
C LEU A 99 7.18 -23.56 -13.74
N GLN A 100 8.30 -24.19 -13.36
CA GLN A 100 8.73 -24.32 -11.97
C GLN A 100 9.02 -22.97 -11.32
N LEU A 101 9.75 -22.08 -12.01
CA LEU A 101 10.04 -20.73 -11.53
C LEU A 101 8.73 -19.92 -11.35
N LEU A 102 7.77 -20.10 -12.26
CA LEU A 102 6.43 -19.53 -12.20
C LEU A 102 5.50 -20.24 -11.19
N GLY A 103 5.99 -21.25 -10.46
CA GLY A 103 5.29 -21.86 -9.34
C GLY A 103 4.31 -22.97 -9.72
N VAL A 104 4.38 -23.49 -10.94
CA VAL A 104 3.55 -24.62 -11.37
C VAL A 104 4.09 -25.91 -10.75
N THR A 105 3.25 -26.54 -9.92
CA THR A 105 3.60 -27.73 -9.12
C THR A 105 2.74 -28.95 -9.45
N HIS A 106 1.78 -28.81 -10.35
CA HIS A 106 0.88 -29.89 -10.76
C HIS A 106 0.97 -30.06 -12.28
N GLY A 107 0.78 -31.28 -12.77
CA GLY A 107 0.82 -31.54 -14.20
C GLY A 107 0.70 -33.00 -14.57
N ALA A 108 0.66 -33.22 -15.88
CA ALA A 108 0.66 -34.53 -16.52
C ALA A 108 1.60 -34.53 -17.73
N VAL A 109 2.01 -35.72 -18.16
CA VAL A 109 2.81 -35.91 -19.38
C VAL A 109 1.96 -36.60 -20.45
N ALA A 110 1.95 -36.03 -21.65
CA ALA A 110 1.47 -36.70 -22.85
C ALA A 110 2.67 -37.20 -23.66
N LEU A 111 2.88 -38.51 -23.65
CA LEU A 111 3.84 -39.18 -24.53
C LEU A 111 3.18 -39.37 -25.89
N THR A 112 3.54 -38.55 -26.87
CA THR A 112 2.93 -38.49 -28.20
C THR A 112 3.71 -39.33 -29.21
N LYS A 113 3.13 -39.52 -30.41
CA LYS A 113 3.73 -40.27 -31.53
C LYS A 113 4.08 -41.73 -31.21
N CYS A 114 3.38 -42.35 -30.25
CA CYS A 114 3.60 -43.77 -29.92
C CYS A 114 3.31 -44.71 -31.10
N ASP A 115 2.59 -44.25 -32.13
CA ASP A 115 2.36 -44.96 -33.39
C ASP A 115 3.60 -45.06 -34.30
N ARG A 116 4.63 -44.25 -34.06
CA ARG A 116 5.84 -44.17 -34.91
C ARG A 116 7.01 -45.01 -34.42
N VAL A 117 6.91 -45.58 -33.22
CA VAL A 117 7.98 -46.33 -32.57
C VAL A 117 7.46 -47.66 -32.05
N ASP A 118 8.36 -48.59 -31.74
CA ASP A 118 8.00 -49.87 -31.13
C ASP A 118 7.71 -49.74 -29.62
N ALA A 119 7.08 -50.77 -29.05
CA ALA A 119 6.71 -50.79 -27.63
C ALA A 119 7.93 -50.70 -26.69
N ALA A 120 9.09 -51.18 -27.12
CA ALA A 120 10.32 -51.12 -26.33
C ALA A 120 10.81 -49.67 -26.21
N ARG A 121 10.76 -48.89 -27.30
CA ARG A 121 11.10 -47.47 -27.30
C ARG A 121 10.10 -46.64 -26.50
N VAL A 122 8.81 -46.94 -26.56
CA VAL A 122 7.79 -46.28 -25.71
C VAL A 122 8.10 -46.49 -24.23
N ALA A 123 8.37 -47.74 -23.83
CA ALA A 123 8.73 -48.06 -22.45
C ALA A 123 10.01 -47.33 -22.00
N GLN A 124 11.04 -47.32 -22.86
CA GLN A 124 12.28 -46.58 -22.60
C GLN A 124 12.02 -45.08 -22.41
N ALA A 125 11.26 -44.45 -23.32
CA ALA A 125 10.96 -43.02 -23.23
C ALA A 125 10.18 -42.69 -21.94
N ARG A 126 9.27 -43.58 -21.51
CA ARG A 126 8.54 -43.44 -20.25
C ARG A 126 9.48 -43.47 -19.04
N ASP A 127 10.43 -44.40 -18.99
CA ASP A 127 11.41 -44.50 -17.91
C ASP A 127 12.36 -43.29 -17.89
N GLU A 128 12.80 -42.83 -19.07
CA GLU A 128 13.61 -41.61 -19.22
C GLU A 128 12.89 -40.36 -18.68
N ILE A 129 11.59 -40.22 -18.97
CA ILE A 129 10.75 -39.12 -18.48
C ILE A 129 10.60 -39.22 -16.96
N ALA A 130 10.27 -40.40 -16.43
CA ALA A 130 10.09 -40.60 -14.99
C ALA A 130 11.37 -40.28 -14.21
N ALA A 131 12.53 -40.73 -14.71
CA ALA A 131 13.83 -40.44 -14.12
C ALA A 131 14.16 -38.94 -14.18
N TRP A 132 13.89 -38.27 -15.31
CA TRP A 132 14.13 -36.84 -15.45
C TRP A 132 13.24 -35.99 -14.53
N LEU A 133 11.98 -36.38 -14.35
CA LEU A 133 11.03 -35.64 -13.50
C LEU A 133 11.24 -35.87 -12.00
N HIS A 134 12.02 -36.87 -11.59
CA HIS A 134 12.20 -37.25 -10.19
C HIS A 134 12.59 -36.07 -9.30
N ASP A 135 13.50 -35.20 -9.73
CA ASP A 135 13.98 -34.05 -8.94
C ASP A 135 13.20 -32.75 -9.23
N SER A 136 12.06 -32.85 -9.92
CA SER A 136 11.24 -31.71 -10.31
C SER A 136 9.98 -31.56 -9.46
N THR A 137 9.26 -30.45 -9.64
CA THR A 137 7.94 -30.26 -9.00
C THR A 137 6.87 -31.19 -9.58
N LEU A 138 7.15 -31.87 -10.68
CA LEU A 138 6.26 -32.83 -11.35
C LEU A 138 6.71 -34.28 -11.12
N ALA A 139 7.46 -34.54 -10.06
CA ALA A 139 7.82 -35.89 -9.66
C ALA A 139 6.56 -36.76 -9.48
N GLY A 140 6.52 -37.91 -10.14
CA GLY A 140 5.36 -38.81 -10.11
C GLY A 140 4.16 -38.35 -10.96
N ALA A 141 4.31 -37.34 -11.82
CA ALA A 141 3.26 -36.94 -12.74
C ALA A 141 2.82 -38.12 -13.64
N PRO A 142 1.51 -38.32 -13.85
CA PRO A 142 1.02 -39.42 -14.67
C PRO A 142 1.43 -39.24 -16.14
N ILE A 143 1.86 -40.33 -16.77
CA ILE A 143 2.28 -40.37 -18.17
C ILE A 143 1.20 -41.09 -18.98
N PHE A 144 0.66 -40.39 -19.97
CA PHE A 144 -0.35 -40.89 -20.90
C PHE A 144 0.27 -41.11 -22.27
N GLU A 145 0.26 -42.35 -22.74
CA GLU A 145 0.67 -42.72 -24.10
C GLU A 145 -0.47 -42.34 -25.06
N THR A 146 -0.21 -41.45 -26.02
CA THR A 146 -1.24 -40.83 -26.85
C THR A 146 -0.93 -40.94 -28.33
N ARG A 147 -1.97 -41.18 -29.12
CA ARG A 147 -1.95 -41.05 -30.59
C ARG A 147 -2.98 -40.02 -31.02
N ALA A 148 -2.61 -38.74 -30.90
CA ALA A 148 -3.52 -37.61 -31.14
C ALA A 148 -4.08 -37.52 -32.58
N THR A 149 -3.49 -38.24 -33.54
CA THR A 149 -3.95 -38.33 -34.93
C THR A 149 -5.02 -39.41 -35.13
N ALA A 150 -5.14 -40.38 -34.22
CA ALA A 150 -6.12 -41.44 -34.29
C ALA A 150 -7.46 -40.97 -33.69
N VAL A 151 -8.56 -41.30 -34.37
CA VAL A 151 -9.91 -41.06 -33.85
C VAL A 151 -10.16 -41.98 -32.66
N ASP A 152 -10.73 -41.43 -31.59
CA ASP A 152 -11.08 -42.14 -30.34
C ASP A 152 -9.91 -42.88 -29.68
N ASP A 153 -8.69 -42.33 -29.76
CA ASP A 153 -7.52 -42.91 -29.10
C ASP A 153 -7.74 -43.05 -27.58
N PRO A 154 -7.56 -44.26 -27.01
CA PRO A 154 -7.81 -44.51 -25.59
C PRO A 154 -6.90 -43.70 -24.67
N GLY A 155 -5.69 -43.37 -25.12
CA GLY A 155 -4.72 -42.55 -24.39
C GLY A 155 -5.16 -41.11 -24.28
N VAL A 156 -5.58 -40.51 -25.40
CA VAL A 156 -6.17 -39.15 -25.42
C VAL A 156 -7.43 -39.10 -24.56
N ALA A 157 -8.30 -40.13 -24.63
CA ALA A 157 -9.49 -40.22 -23.80
C ALA A 157 -9.17 -40.32 -22.30
N ALA A 158 -8.13 -41.08 -21.92
CA ALA A 158 -7.66 -41.18 -20.54
C ALA A 158 -7.08 -39.86 -20.02
N LEU A 159 -6.25 -39.19 -20.82
CA LEU A 159 -5.73 -37.86 -20.50
C LEU A 159 -6.86 -36.84 -20.32
N LYS A 160 -7.85 -36.85 -21.22
CA LYS A 160 -9.01 -35.95 -21.15
C LYS A 160 -9.79 -36.13 -19.84
N ARG A 161 -10.05 -37.38 -19.44
CA ARG A 161 -10.70 -37.67 -18.14
C ARG A 161 -9.87 -37.17 -16.98
N HIS A 162 -8.57 -37.48 -16.96
CA HIS A 162 -7.67 -37.03 -15.90
C HIS A 162 -7.66 -35.50 -15.74
N LEU A 163 -7.60 -34.75 -16.84
CA LEU A 163 -7.62 -33.28 -16.81
C LEU A 163 -8.99 -32.74 -16.34
N ALA A 164 -10.09 -33.40 -16.71
CA ALA A 164 -11.42 -33.04 -16.23
C ALA A 164 -11.56 -33.28 -14.72
N ASP A 165 -11.15 -34.45 -14.23
CA ASP A 165 -11.18 -34.79 -12.80
C ASP A 165 -10.31 -33.84 -11.98
N ALA A 166 -9.10 -33.55 -12.48
CA ALA A 166 -8.19 -32.58 -11.86
C ALA A 166 -8.80 -31.17 -11.83
N ALA A 167 -9.50 -30.76 -12.89
CA ALA A 167 -10.17 -29.47 -12.95
C ALA A 167 -11.34 -29.36 -11.97
N ILE A 168 -12.12 -30.43 -11.80
CA ILE A 168 -13.24 -30.49 -10.84
C ILE A 168 -12.71 -30.46 -9.40
N ALA A 169 -11.59 -31.13 -9.14
CA ALA A 169 -10.93 -31.11 -7.85
C ALA A 169 -10.15 -29.81 -7.57
N TRP A 170 -9.92 -28.99 -8.60
CA TRP A 170 -9.11 -27.78 -8.49
C TRP A 170 -9.81 -26.72 -7.65
N ARG A 171 -9.19 -26.34 -6.54
CA ARG A 171 -9.65 -25.18 -5.76
C ARG A 171 -9.34 -23.91 -6.54
N ALA A 172 -10.38 -23.15 -6.88
CA ALA A 172 -10.23 -21.85 -7.51
C ALA A 172 -9.32 -20.94 -6.68
N ARG A 173 -8.57 -20.07 -7.37
CA ARG A 173 -7.72 -19.07 -6.69
C ARG A 173 -8.61 -18.19 -5.79
N ARG A 174 -8.08 -17.81 -4.63
CA ARG A 174 -8.76 -16.85 -3.75
C ARG A 174 -9.02 -15.56 -4.54
N ASP A 175 -10.24 -15.05 -4.42
CA ASP A 175 -10.72 -13.88 -5.14
C ASP A 175 -11.26 -12.79 -4.20
N ASP A 176 -10.86 -12.87 -2.93
CA ASP A 176 -11.11 -11.92 -1.85
C ASP A 176 -10.13 -10.73 -1.85
N GLY A 177 -9.06 -10.80 -2.66
CA GLY A 177 -8.15 -9.68 -2.92
C GLY A 177 -8.74 -8.62 -3.86
N LEU A 178 -7.98 -7.54 -4.03
CA LEU A 178 -8.26 -6.49 -5.01
C LEU A 178 -8.01 -6.98 -6.43
N PHE A 179 -8.86 -6.53 -7.36
CA PHE A 179 -8.79 -6.99 -8.74
C PHE A 179 -7.51 -6.53 -9.43
N ARG A 180 -6.86 -7.44 -10.16
CA ARG A 180 -5.78 -7.09 -11.11
C ARG A 180 -5.70 -8.08 -12.26
N LEU A 181 -5.51 -7.56 -13.46
CA LEU A 181 -5.42 -8.31 -14.72
C LEU A 181 -4.18 -7.88 -15.50
N ALA A 182 -3.32 -8.83 -15.84
CA ALA A 182 -2.17 -8.55 -16.71
C ALA A 182 -2.60 -8.65 -18.17
N VAL A 183 -2.40 -7.56 -18.92
CA VAL A 183 -2.85 -7.43 -20.30
C VAL A 183 -1.93 -8.23 -21.23
N ASP A 184 -2.51 -9.17 -21.96
CA ASP A 184 -1.83 -9.97 -22.99
C ASP A 184 -2.05 -9.41 -24.41
N ARG A 185 -3.20 -8.77 -24.66
CA ARG A 185 -3.55 -8.24 -25.97
C ARG A 185 -4.58 -7.11 -25.86
N VAL A 186 -4.47 -6.14 -26.77
CA VAL A 186 -5.36 -4.97 -26.85
C VAL A 186 -5.86 -4.82 -28.27
N PHE A 187 -7.16 -4.67 -28.44
CA PHE A 187 -7.79 -4.45 -29.73
C PHE A 187 -9.04 -3.57 -29.58
N THR A 188 -9.49 -2.99 -30.68
CA THR A 188 -10.72 -2.20 -30.72
C THR A 188 -11.81 -2.96 -31.45
N LEU A 189 -13.02 -2.92 -30.92
CA LEU A 189 -14.22 -3.41 -31.59
C LEU A 189 -15.02 -2.21 -32.07
N ALA A 190 -15.34 -2.19 -33.37
CA ALA A 190 -16.10 -1.10 -33.98
C ALA A 190 -17.42 -0.87 -33.21
N GLY A 191 -17.63 0.35 -32.73
CA GLY A 191 -18.80 0.75 -31.96
C GLY A 191 -18.81 0.31 -30.48
N GLN A 192 -17.87 -0.51 -30.01
CA GLN A 192 -17.85 -0.99 -28.62
C GLN A 192 -16.76 -0.39 -27.75
N GLY A 193 -15.62 0.00 -28.33
CA GLY A 193 -14.50 0.64 -27.64
C GLY A 193 -13.23 -0.21 -27.60
N THR A 194 -12.36 0.09 -26.64
CA THR A 194 -11.09 -0.60 -26.40
C THR A 194 -11.34 -1.86 -25.57
N VAL A 195 -10.96 -3.02 -26.11
CA VAL A 195 -11.02 -4.31 -25.43
C VAL A 195 -9.62 -4.78 -25.08
N VAL A 196 -9.41 -5.08 -23.81
CA VAL A 196 -8.18 -5.70 -23.32
C VAL A 196 -8.47 -7.16 -22.98
N THR A 197 -7.57 -8.07 -23.33
CA THR A 197 -7.60 -9.46 -22.84
C THR A 197 -6.41 -9.72 -21.96
N GLY A 198 -6.61 -10.53 -20.93
CA GLY A 198 -5.56 -10.87 -19.98
C GLY A 198 -6.00 -11.88 -18.94
N THR A 199 -5.04 -12.35 -18.15
CA THR A 199 -5.32 -13.23 -17.02
C THR A 199 -5.57 -12.40 -15.77
N ALA A 200 -6.70 -12.64 -15.11
CA ALA A 200 -6.99 -12.07 -13.80
C ALA A 200 -6.18 -12.82 -12.73
N PHE A 201 -5.28 -12.12 -12.05
CA PHE A 201 -4.41 -12.74 -11.03
C PHE A 201 -5.07 -12.77 -9.65
N ALA A 202 -5.86 -11.75 -9.33
CA ALA A 202 -6.49 -11.59 -8.03
C ALA A 202 -7.83 -10.86 -8.18
N GLY A 203 -8.67 -11.03 -7.16
CA GLY A 203 -9.94 -10.34 -6.98
C GLY A 203 -11.04 -10.68 -7.98
N ARG A 204 -12.08 -9.85 -7.94
CA ARG A 204 -13.24 -9.91 -8.83
C ARG A 204 -13.49 -8.56 -9.48
N VAL A 205 -13.98 -8.60 -10.71
CA VAL A 205 -14.45 -7.41 -11.42
C VAL A 205 -15.88 -7.67 -11.89
N ALA A 206 -16.76 -6.71 -11.69
CA ALA A 206 -18.13 -6.70 -12.19
C ALA A 206 -18.31 -5.67 -13.31
N THR A 207 -19.32 -5.89 -14.13
CA THR A 207 -19.74 -4.89 -15.12
C THR A 207 -20.18 -3.61 -14.40
N GLY A 208 -19.67 -2.48 -14.85
CA GLY A 208 -19.91 -1.17 -14.26
C GLY A 208 -18.80 -0.66 -13.35
N ASP A 209 -17.89 -1.53 -12.89
CA ASP A 209 -16.75 -1.18 -12.06
C ASP A 209 -15.80 -0.20 -12.76
N THR A 210 -15.08 0.58 -11.96
CA THR A 210 -14.02 1.48 -12.43
C THR A 210 -12.68 0.95 -11.96
N LEU A 211 -11.80 0.68 -12.92
CA LEU A 211 -10.44 0.21 -12.71
C LEU A 211 -9.44 1.29 -13.13
N ALA A 212 -8.17 1.09 -12.83
CA ALA A 212 -7.06 1.92 -13.28
C ALA A 212 -6.17 1.15 -14.25
N ILE A 213 -5.75 1.83 -15.33
CA ILE A 213 -4.59 1.43 -16.11
C ILE A 213 -3.36 1.83 -15.31
N VAL A 214 -2.68 0.87 -14.67
CA VAL A 214 -1.68 1.18 -13.62
C VAL A 214 -0.54 2.07 -14.12
N ARG A 215 -0.06 1.86 -15.36
CA ARG A 215 1.05 2.64 -15.93
C ARG A 215 0.70 4.12 -16.11
N THR A 216 -0.53 4.44 -16.52
CA THR A 216 -0.96 5.82 -16.81
C THR A 216 -1.76 6.45 -15.67
N GLY A 217 -2.27 5.64 -14.74
CA GLY A 217 -3.25 6.06 -13.73
C GLY A 217 -4.63 6.36 -14.31
N GLY A 218 -4.86 6.12 -15.61
CA GLY A 218 -6.11 6.42 -16.30
C GLY A 218 -7.26 5.56 -15.78
N ALA A 219 -8.40 6.19 -15.47
CA ALA A 219 -9.60 5.50 -15.02
C ALA A 219 -10.33 4.84 -16.22
N ALA A 220 -10.66 3.58 -16.08
CA ALA A 220 -11.30 2.75 -17.10
C ALA A 220 -12.57 2.11 -16.54
N ARG A 221 -13.73 2.43 -17.12
CA ARG A 221 -15.00 1.82 -16.71
C ARG A 221 -15.28 0.55 -17.50
N VAL A 222 -15.62 -0.54 -16.81
CA VAL A 222 -15.92 -1.84 -17.41
C VAL A 222 -17.33 -1.84 -17.98
N ARG A 223 -17.47 -1.95 -19.29
CA ARG A 223 -18.77 -2.00 -20.01
C ARG A 223 -19.32 -3.41 -20.16
N SER A 224 -18.45 -4.36 -20.43
CA SER A 224 -18.80 -5.77 -20.57
C SER A 224 -17.59 -6.65 -20.32
N ILE A 225 -17.85 -7.88 -19.90
CA ILE A 225 -16.85 -8.87 -19.54
C ILE A 225 -17.13 -10.16 -20.31
N HIS A 226 -16.10 -10.74 -20.91
CA HIS A 226 -16.12 -12.12 -21.37
C HIS A 226 -15.06 -12.92 -20.63
N ALA A 227 -15.46 -13.91 -19.84
CA ALA A 227 -14.53 -14.85 -19.23
C ALA A 227 -14.48 -16.12 -20.08
N GLN A 228 -13.28 -16.54 -20.49
CA GLN A 228 -13.07 -17.79 -21.24
C GLN A 228 -14.01 -17.93 -22.47
N ASN A 229 -14.12 -16.86 -23.27
CA ASN A 229 -15.00 -16.72 -24.44
C ASN A 229 -16.51 -16.76 -24.16
N ARG A 230 -16.97 -16.66 -22.91
CA ARG A 230 -18.39 -16.56 -22.57
C ARG A 230 -18.71 -15.17 -21.99
N PRO A 231 -19.82 -14.52 -22.40
CA PRO A 231 -20.25 -13.28 -21.76
C PRO A 231 -20.66 -13.55 -20.31
N VAL A 232 -20.16 -12.74 -19.38
CA VAL A 232 -20.42 -12.88 -17.94
C VAL A 232 -20.65 -11.51 -17.31
N GLN A 233 -21.35 -11.48 -16.17
CA GLN A 233 -21.54 -10.25 -15.40
C GLN A 233 -20.33 -9.90 -14.52
N ALA A 234 -19.54 -10.90 -14.14
CA ALA A 234 -18.33 -10.72 -13.35
C ALA A 234 -17.23 -11.70 -13.79
N GLY A 235 -15.99 -11.23 -13.79
CA GLY A 235 -14.78 -12.04 -13.98
C GLY A 235 -14.03 -12.22 -12.66
N ARG A 236 -13.28 -13.33 -12.53
CA ARG A 236 -12.62 -13.71 -11.28
C ARG A 236 -11.16 -14.10 -11.48
N ALA A 237 -10.39 -14.08 -10.38
CA ALA A 237 -9.02 -14.56 -10.34
C ALA A 237 -8.90 -16.00 -10.90
N GLY A 238 -7.86 -16.25 -11.71
CA GLY A 238 -7.63 -17.51 -12.40
C GLY A 238 -8.36 -17.63 -13.74
N GLU A 239 -9.18 -16.65 -14.13
CA GLU A 239 -9.83 -16.63 -15.43
C GLU A 239 -9.08 -15.72 -16.41
N ARG A 240 -9.05 -16.13 -17.68
CA ARG A 240 -8.72 -15.21 -18.76
C ARG A 240 -9.96 -14.41 -19.13
N CYS A 241 -9.89 -13.10 -18.90
CA CYS A 241 -10.98 -12.17 -19.12
C CYS A 241 -10.70 -11.24 -20.30
N ALA A 242 -11.72 -10.96 -21.09
CA ALA A 242 -11.78 -9.82 -22.01
C ALA A 242 -12.63 -8.73 -21.35
N LEU A 243 -12.04 -7.56 -21.14
CA LEU A 243 -12.72 -6.40 -20.56
C LEU A 243 -12.91 -5.35 -21.65
N ASN A 244 -14.16 -4.96 -21.89
CA ASN A 244 -14.46 -3.79 -22.73
C ASN A 244 -14.40 -2.55 -21.85
N LEU A 245 -13.45 -1.66 -22.13
CA LEU A 245 -13.13 -0.50 -21.31
C LEU A 245 -13.62 0.80 -21.96
N ALA A 246 -14.25 1.65 -21.16
CA ALA A 246 -14.64 3.01 -21.52
C ALA A 246 -13.72 4.04 -20.89
N GLY A 247 -13.50 5.14 -21.60
CA GLY A 247 -12.65 6.26 -21.13
C GLY A 247 -11.17 6.06 -21.40
N VAL A 248 -10.79 5.05 -22.20
CA VAL A 248 -9.42 4.70 -22.51
C VAL A 248 -9.30 4.37 -24.01
N ASP A 249 -8.34 4.99 -24.68
CA ASP A 249 -8.04 4.70 -26.07
C ASP A 249 -7.05 3.54 -26.20
N LYS A 250 -7.01 2.90 -27.37
CA LYS A 250 -6.06 1.81 -27.64
C LYS A 250 -4.60 2.24 -27.43
N ALA A 251 -4.28 3.51 -27.65
CA ALA A 251 -2.92 4.04 -27.49
C ALA A 251 -2.50 4.13 -26.01
N ASP A 252 -3.46 4.14 -25.08
CA ASP A 252 -3.18 4.29 -23.65
C ASP A 252 -2.84 2.95 -22.97
N VAL A 253 -3.11 1.83 -23.63
CA VAL A 253 -2.91 0.48 -23.08
C VAL A 253 -2.17 -0.41 -24.08
N GLU A 254 -1.13 -1.08 -23.61
CA GLU A 254 -0.36 -2.04 -24.38
C GLU A 254 -0.21 -3.38 -23.65
N ARG A 255 0.32 -4.38 -24.37
CA ARG A 255 0.71 -5.64 -23.73
C ARG A 255 1.80 -5.37 -22.70
N GLY A 256 1.67 -5.98 -21.53
CA GLY A 256 2.57 -5.75 -20.39
C GLY A 256 2.00 -4.77 -19.37
N ASP A 257 0.95 -4.02 -19.72
CA ASP A 257 0.20 -3.22 -18.76
C ASP A 257 -0.62 -4.10 -17.82
N THR A 258 -0.95 -3.51 -16.66
CA THR A 258 -1.91 -4.09 -15.72
C THR A 258 -3.13 -3.18 -15.60
N VAL A 259 -4.31 -3.80 -15.64
CA VAL A 259 -5.58 -3.15 -15.28
C VAL A 259 -5.95 -3.64 -13.88
N ALA A 260 -6.02 -2.73 -12.91
CA ALA A 260 -6.21 -3.10 -11.50
C ALA A 260 -7.19 -2.19 -10.77
N ASP A 261 -7.58 -2.57 -9.56
CA ASP A 261 -8.21 -1.65 -8.61
C ASP A 261 -7.32 -0.41 -8.41
N ALA A 262 -7.92 0.78 -8.42
CA ALA A 262 -7.19 2.04 -8.33
C ALA A 262 -6.35 2.16 -7.04
N ARG A 263 -6.72 1.45 -5.97
CA ARG A 263 -5.95 1.41 -4.71
C ARG A 263 -4.60 0.72 -4.85
N LEU A 264 -4.39 -0.06 -5.91
CA LEU A 264 -3.11 -0.71 -6.24
C LEU A 264 -2.30 0.06 -7.28
N ALA A 265 -2.75 1.22 -7.77
CA ALA A 265 -2.15 1.92 -8.90
C ALA A 265 -0.83 2.66 -8.55
N ALA A 266 0.09 2.01 -7.85
CA ALA A 266 1.42 2.51 -7.53
C ALA A 266 2.51 1.68 -8.23
N THR A 267 3.53 2.36 -8.74
CA THR A 267 4.66 1.74 -9.46
C THR A 267 6.00 2.17 -8.85
N SER A 268 7.04 1.39 -9.11
CA SER A 268 8.39 1.66 -8.61
C SER A 268 9.45 1.20 -9.61
N PRO A 269 10.55 1.97 -9.79
CA PRO A 269 11.69 1.50 -10.58
C PRO A 269 12.56 0.51 -9.81
N ARG A 270 12.28 0.24 -8.53
CA ARG A 270 13.11 -0.62 -7.67
C ARG A 270 12.21 -1.63 -6.97
N VAL A 271 12.46 -2.90 -7.25
CA VAL A 271 11.70 -4.01 -6.68
C VAL A 271 12.69 -4.93 -5.97
N ASP A 272 12.52 -5.12 -4.67
CA ASP A 272 13.32 -6.10 -3.93
C ASP A 272 12.68 -7.48 -4.12
N VAL A 273 13.49 -8.42 -4.57
CA VAL A 273 13.07 -9.77 -4.95
C VAL A 273 13.97 -10.80 -4.33
N GLU A 274 13.46 -12.01 -4.31
CA GLU A 274 14.25 -13.20 -4.10
C GLU A 274 14.52 -13.85 -5.45
N LEU A 275 15.80 -13.97 -5.82
CA LEU A 275 16.24 -14.49 -7.11
C LEU A 275 16.97 -15.81 -6.92
N THR A 276 16.56 -16.82 -7.67
CA THR A 276 17.24 -18.12 -7.78
C THR A 276 17.78 -18.27 -9.20
N LEU A 277 19.07 -18.58 -9.34
CA LEU A 277 19.65 -18.97 -10.62
C LEU A 277 19.53 -20.48 -10.82
N LEU A 278 19.21 -20.89 -12.05
CA LEU A 278 19.19 -22.31 -12.41
C LEU A 278 20.60 -22.90 -12.27
N ALA A 279 20.70 -24.18 -11.93
CA ALA A 279 21.98 -24.87 -11.76
C ALA A 279 22.81 -24.89 -13.06
N ASP A 280 22.14 -24.92 -14.20
CA ASP A 280 22.73 -24.93 -15.53
C ASP A 280 22.81 -23.53 -16.15
N ALA A 281 22.51 -22.45 -15.41
CA ALA A 281 22.43 -21.07 -15.92
C ALA A 281 23.70 -20.62 -16.67
N GLY A 282 24.86 -21.17 -16.32
CA GLY A 282 26.13 -20.90 -17.00
C GLY A 282 26.64 -19.48 -16.80
N LEU A 283 26.18 -18.79 -15.75
CA LEU A 283 26.63 -17.45 -15.39
C LEU A 283 26.72 -17.27 -13.87
N THR A 284 27.51 -16.28 -13.48
CA THR A 284 27.57 -15.74 -12.12
C THR A 284 27.23 -14.26 -12.20
N LEU A 285 26.21 -13.84 -11.46
CA LEU A 285 25.81 -12.43 -11.41
C LEU A 285 26.71 -11.65 -10.47
N THR A 286 27.16 -10.49 -10.94
CA THR A 286 27.85 -9.47 -10.15
C THR A 286 26.92 -8.27 -9.93
N HIS A 287 27.34 -7.34 -9.06
CA HIS A 287 26.59 -6.11 -8.85
C HIS A 287 26.40 -5.34 -10.16
N TRP A 288 25.18 -4.88 -10.39
CA TRP A 288 24.75 -4.12 -11.56
C TRP A 288 24.76 -4.90 -12.89
N ALA A 289 24.78 -6.24 -12.86
CA ALA A 289 24.61 -7.04 -14.06
C ALA A 289 23.21 -6.85 -14.67
N PRO A 290 23.08 -6.72 -16.01
CA PRO A 290 21.79 -6.59 -16.68
C PRO A 290 21.10 -7.95 -16.82
N LEU A 291 19.77 -7.97 -16.70
CA LEU A 291 18.92 -9.12 -16.96
C LEU A 291 17.66 -8.68 -17.70
N HIS A 292 17.17 -9.53 -18.59
CA HIS A 292 15.81 -9.40 -19.09
C HIS A 292 14.86 -10.03 -18.08
N VAL A 293 13.94 -9.23 -17.54
CA VAL A 293 12.95 -9.65 -16.55
C VAL A 293 11.60 -9.79 -17.23
N HIS A 294 10.94 -10.92 -16.99
CA HIS A 294 9.54 -11.13 -17.34
C HIS A 294 8.71 -11.25 -16.07
N LEU A 295 7.85 -10.27 -15.81
CA LEU A 295 6.97 -10.19 -14.66
C LEU A 295 5.53 -10.12 -15.15
N GLY A 296 4.76 -11.19 -14.99
CA GLY A 296 3.46 -11.29 -15.66
C GLY A 296 3.62 -11.21 -17.19
N THR A 297 2.91 -10.29 -17.84
CA THR A 297 3.06 -10.03 -19.28
C THR A 297 4.10 -8.96 -19.61
N LEU A 298 4.69 -8.31 -18.60
CA LEU A 298 5.69 -7.26 -18.75
C LEU A 298 7.05 -7.87 -19.14
N HIS A 299 7.74 -7.22 -20.08
CA HIS A 299 9.13 -7.49 -20.42
C HIS A 299 9.94 -6.20 -20.35
N ARG A 300 10.94 -6.16 -19.47
CA ARG A 300 11.86 -5.03 -19.29
C ARG A 300 13.25 -5.51 -18.93
N VAL A 301 14.26 -4.71 -19.24
CA VAL A 301 15.63 -4.93 -18.74
C VAL A 301 15.73 -4.32 -17.35
N ALA A 302 16.38 -5.02 -16.44
CA ALA A 302 16.71 -4.52 -15.10
C ALA A 302 18.19 -4.75 -14.78
N HIS A 303 18.73 -3.89 -13.93
CA HIS A 303 20.05 -4.08 -13.33
C HIS A 303 19.92 -4.71 -11.95
N VAL A 304 20.74 -5.72 -11.68
CA VAL A 304 20.71 -6.48 -10.42
C VAL A 304 21.59 -5.82 -9.36
N ALA A 305 20.99 -5.28 -8.30
CA ALA A 305 21.71 -4.83 -7.12
C ALA A 305 21.65 -5.90 -6.02
N LEU A 306 22.75 -6.63 -5.84
CA LEU A 306 22.89 -7.66 -4.80
C LEU A 306 22.72 -7.04 -3.39
N LEU A 307 21.89 -7.67 -2.56
CA LEU A 307 21.65 -7.22 -1.17
C LEU A 307 22.50 -7.99 -0.16
N ASP A 308 22.72 -9.28 -0.43
CA ASP A 308 23.53 -10.19 0.37
C ASP A 308 24.76 -10.61 -0.43
N GLY A 309 25.96 -10.58 0.16
CA GLY A 309 27.20 -10.95 -0.56
C GLY A 309 27.55 -10.03 -1.75
N ASP A 310 28.48 -10.52 -2.60
CA ASP A 310 29.06 -9.78 -3.72
C ASP A 310 28.86 -10.46 -5.09
N THR A 311 28.50 -11.76 -5.10
CA THR A 311 28.21 -12.54 -6.31
C THR A 311 27.10 -13.55 -6.06
N LEU A 312 26.35 -13.90 -7.11
CA LEU A 312 25.34 -14.96 -7.10
C LEU A 312 25.66 -15.98 -8.20
N ALA A 313 26.06 -17.20 -7.83
CA ALA A 313 26.42 -18.26 -8.77
C ALA A 313 25.22 -19.10 -9.21
N ALA A 314 25.38 -19.86 -10.29
CA ALA A 314 24.38 -20.84 -10.74
C ALA A 314 23.97 -21.82 -9.63
N GLY A 315 22.68 -22.13 -9.53
CA GLY A 315 22.10 -23.00 -8.49
C GLY A 315 21.91 -22.34 -7.13
N GLN A 316 22.32 -21.08 -6.95
CA GLN A 316 22.16 -20.35 -5.69
C GLN A 316 20.93 -19.43 -5.71
N ARG A 317 20.53 -19.03 -4.49
CA ARG A 317 19.43 -18.10 -4.22
C ARG A 317 19.92 -16.94 -3.37
N MET A 318 19.42 -15.74 -3.66
CA MET A 318 19.81 -14.52 -2.95
C MET A 318 18.72 -13.45 -3.06
N ARG A 319 18.64 -12.56 -2.07
CA ARG A 319 17.85 -11.34 -2.20
C ARG A 319 18.59 -10.29 -3.00
N VAL A 320 17.92 -9.76 -4.01
CA VAL A 320 18.46 -8.74 -4.90
C VAL A 320 17.42 -7.64 -5.10
N GLN A 321 17.87 -6.45 -5.45
CA GLN A 321 16.99 -5.40 -5.93
C GLN A 321 17.11 -5.34 -7.46
N LEU A 322 15.98 -5.49 -8.15
CA LEU A 322 15.88 -5.24 -9.59
C LEU A 322 15.64 -3.76 -9.80
N VAL A 323 16.52 -3.10 -10.54
CA VAL A 323 16.44 -1.68 -10.86
C VAL A 323 16.10 -1.51 -12.33
N PHE A 324 14.93 -0.95 -12.61
CA PHE A 324 14.38 -0.68 -13.94
C PHE A 324 14.55 0.80 -14.29
N ASP A 325 14.67 1.09 -15.59
CA ASP A 325 14.72 2.48 -16.08
C ASP A 325 13.35 3.16 -15.98
N GLU A 326 12.28 2.40 -16.25
CA GLU A 326 10.89 2.82 -16.09
C GLU A 326 10.27 2.15 -14.85
N PRO A 327 9.42 2.86 -14.07
CA PRO A 327 8.70 2.25 -12.97
C PRO A 327 7.81 1.09 -13.42
N VAL A 328 7.84 0.00 -12.65
CA VAL A 328 7.04 -1.21 -12.91
C VAL A 328 6.00 -1.41 -11.81
N PHE A 329 4.91 -2.08 -12.15
CA PHE A 329 3.92 -2.54 -11.19
C PHE A 329 4.27 -3.96 -10.72
N ALA A 330 4.21 -4.19 -9.41
CA ALA A 330 4.41 -5.49 -8.80
C ALA A 330 3.67 -5.55 -7.46
N LEU A 331 3.28 -6.75 -7.03
CA LEU A 331 2.87 -7.05 -5.67
C LEU A 331 3.82 -8.09 -5.05
N PRO A 332 3.96 -8.12 -3.71
CA PRO A 332 4.61 -9.23 -3.02
C PRO A 332 4.02 -10.57 -3.46
N GLY A 333 4.89 -11.56 -3.69
CA GLY A 333 4.51 -12.90 -4.14
C GLY A 333 4.40 -13.06 -5.66
N ASP A 334 4.37 -11.97 -6.44
CA ASP A 334 4.41 -12.07 -7.89
C ASP A 334 5.66 -12.82 -8.35
N ARG A 335 5.47 -13.80 -9.22
CA ARG A 335 6.55 -14.61 -9.76
C ARG A 335 7.06 -14.04 -11.07
N PHE A 336 8.36 -14.18 -11.27
CA PHE A 336 9.03 -13.69 -12.47
C PHE A 336 10.10 -14.68 -12.92
N ILE A 337 10.48 -14.57 -14.19
CA ILE A 337 11.66 -15.24 -14.75
C ILE A 337 12.66 -14.20 -15.23
N VAL A 338 13.93 -14.59 -15.26
CA VAL A 338 15.01 -13.79 -15.83
C VAL A 338 15.75 -14.56 -16.91
N ARG A 339 16.10 -13.83 -17.96
CA ARG A 339 16.91 -14.30 -19.07
C ARG A 339 18.25 -13.57 -19.08
N ASN A 340 19.26 -14.22 -19.65
CA ASN A 340 20.60 -13.66 -19.82
C ASN A 340 20.56 -12.32 -20.61
N PRO A 341 21.64 -11.52 -20.59
CA PRO A 341 21.68 -10.22 -21.27
C PRO A 341 21.39 -10.27 -22.79
N GLN A 342 21.63 -11.41 -23.44
CA GLN A 342 21.34 -11.61 -24.86
C GLN A 342 19.91 -12.07 -25.13
N ALA A 343 19.09 -12.26 -24.08
CA ALA A 343 17.73 -12.80 -24.13
C ALA A 343 17.60 -14.18 -24.81
N THR A 344 18.69 -14.95 -24.91
CA THR A 344 18.72 -16.26 -25.59
C THR A 344 18.35 -17.41 -24.67
N ARG A 345 18.55 -17.30 -23.35
CA ARG A 345 18.31 -18.40 -22.41
C ARG A 345 17.71 -17.91 -21.10
N THR A 346 16.80 -18.70 -20.54
CA THR A 346 16.33 -18.53 -19.16
C THR A 346 17.42 -18.93 -18.18
N VAL A 347 17.76 -18.04 -17.25
CA VAL A 347 18.88 -18.26 -16.30
C VAL A 347 18.43 -18.34 -14.86
N GLY A 348 17.19 -17.97 -14.57
CA GLY A 348 16.66 -17.98 -13.21
C GLY A 348 15.28 -17.35 -13.13
N GLY A 349 14.84 -17.12 -11.90
CA GLY A 349 13.56 -16.49 -11.58
C GLY A 349 13.34 -16.46 -10.08
N GLY A 350 12.14 -16.07 -9.66
CA GLY A 350 11.82 -16.05 -8.25
C GLY A 350 10.55 -15.29 -7.94
N ARG A 351 10.50 -14.68 -6.76
CA ARG A 351 9.32 -13.96 -6.25
C ARG A 351 9.65 -12.55 -5.81
N VAL A 352 8.71 -11.64 -6.02
CA VAL A 352 8.77 -10.28 -5.48
C VAL A 352 8.57 -10.32 -3.96
N LEU A 353 9.41 -9.61 -3.22
CA LEU A 353 9.24 -9.43 -1.77
C LEU A 353 8.65 -8.05 -1.49
N ASP A 354 9.30 -6.98 -1.96
CA ASP A 354 8.85 -5.61 -1.76
C ASP A 354 8.82 -4.85 -3.11
N PRO A 355 7.64 -4.41 -3.58
CA PRO A 355 7.54 -3.59 -4.78
C PRO A 355 8.17 -2.21 -4.65
N PHE A 356 8.45 -1.72 -3.44
CA PHE A 356 8.95 -0.36 -3.17
C PHE A 356 10.37 -0.36 -2.58
N GLY A 357 11.31 -0.96 -3.30
CA GLY A 357 12.73 -1.02 -2.90
C GLY A 357 13.37 0.36 -2.70
N PRO A 358 14.05 0.64 -1.57
CA PRO A 358 14.68 1.94 -1.33
C PRO A 358 15.98 2.08 -2.12
N ALA A 359 16.26 3.30 -2.61
CA ALA A 359 17.50 3.58 -3.34
C ALA A 359 18.77 3.53 -2.45
N ARG A 360 18.63 3.88 -1.17
CA ARG A 360 19.71 3.93 -0.17
C ARG A 360 19.37 3.03 1.02
N LYS A 361 20.39 2.68 1.82
CA LYS A 361 20.24 1.83 3.02
C LYS A 361 19.69 0.42 2.75
N ARG A 362 19.76 -0.06 1.50
CA ARG A 362 19.27 -1.38 1.07
C ARG A 362 19.95 -2.58 1.75
N ARG A 363 21.20 -2.44 2.21
CA ARG A 363 21.95 -3.48 2.95
C ARG A 363 21.92 -3.30 4.48
N THR A 364 21.07 -2.44 5.01
CA THR A 364 20.98 -2.24 6.47
C THR A 364 20.29 -3.42 7.16
N PRO A 365 20.59 -3.69 8.45
CA PRO A 365 19.89 -4.72 9.22
C PRO A 365 18.38 -4.51 9.24
N ALA A 366 17.93 -3.25 9.41
CA ALA A 366 16.50 -2.91 9.38
C ALA A 366 15.83 -3.26 8.05
N ARG A 367 16.52 -3.04 6.91
CA ARG A 367 15.97 -3.43 5.60
C ARG A 367 15.89 -4.95 5.46
N ARG A 368 16.90 -5.70 5.91
CA ARG A 368 16.85 -7.17 5.89
C ARG A 368 15.69 -7.70 6.71
N ALA A 369 15.52 -7.21 7.94
CA ALA A 369 14.41 -7.58 8.81
C ALA A 369 13.03 -7.27 8.20
N TRP A 370 12.89 -6.15 7.48
CA TRP A 370 11.67 -5.85 6.72
C TRP A 370 11.40 -6.86 5.59
N LEU A 371 12.43 -7.27 4.86
CA LEU A 371 12.29 -8.30 3.82
C LEU A 371 12.01 -9.69 4.40
N ASP A 372 12.55 -10.01 5.59
CA ASP A 372 12.20 -11.21 6.35
C ASP A 372 10.70 -11.21 6.72
N ALA A 373 10.20 -10.09 7.26
CA ALA A 373 8.80 -9.93 7.61
C ALA A 373 7.86 -10.02 6.40
N LEU A 374 8.28 -9.51 5.23
CA LEU A 374 7.51 -9.67 3.98
C LEU A 374 7.50 -11.12 3.48
N ALA A 375 8.63 -11.83 3.60
CA ALA A 375 8.67 -13.26 3.28
C ALA A 375 7.74 -14.06 4.21
N GLU A 376 7.74 -13.75 5.51
CA GLU A 376 6.82 -14.37 6.48
C GLU A 376 5.35 -14.05 6.16
N TRP A 377 5.01 -12.82 5.77
CA TRP A 377 3.67 -12.49 5.28
C TRP A 377 3.26 -13.37 4.10
N LEU A 378 4.16 -13.56 3.12
CA LEU A 378 3.87 -14.40 1.94
C LEU A 378 3.69 -15.88 2.29
N ASP A 379 4.38 -16.36 3.32
CA ASP A 379 4.39 -17.78 3.69
C ASP A 379 3.30 -18.12 4.74
N ALA A 380 2.92 -17.16 5.60
CA ALA A 380 2.01 -17.38 6.73
C ALA A 380 0.76 -16.47 6.75
N GLU A 381 0.67 -15.47 5.88
CA GLU A 381 -0.42 -14.47 5.84
C GLU A 381 -0.62 -13.73 7.19
N ARG A 382 0.49 -13.43 7.89
CA ARG A 382 0.49 -12.74 9.19
C ARG A 382 1.17 -11.37 9.13
N LEU A 383 0.54 -10.37 9.75
CA LEU A 383 1.04 -8.98 9.75
C LEU A 383 1.95 -8.63 10.94
N ASP A 384 2.02 -9.48 11.97
CA ASP A 384 2.71 -9.17 13.23
C ASP A 384 4.17 -8.77 12.97
N ALA A 385 4.88 -9.56 12.17
CA ALA A 385 6.28 -9.32 11.81
C ALA A 385 6.45 -7.99 11.06
N LEU A 386 5.54 -7.67 10.12
CA LEU A 386 5.59 -6.41 9.35
C LEU A 386 5.39 -5.21 10.28
N LEU A 387 4.39 -5.27 11.14
CA LEU A 387 4.10 -4.19 12.09
C LEU A 387 5.23 -4.04 13.12
N ALA A 388 5.86 -5.12 13.56
CA ALA A 388 7.02 -5.09 14.44
C ALA A 388 8.21 -4.35 13.81
N GLN A 389 8.41 -4.43 12.48
CA GLN A 389 9.46 -3.71 11.76
C GLN A 389 9.09 -2.27 11.36
N ALA A 390 7.88 -1.80 11.69
CA ALA A 390 7.37 -0.48 11.35
C ALA A 390 7.15 0.41 12.59
N PRO A 391 8.19 1.05 13.15
CA PRO A 391 8.09 1.83 14.40
C PRO A 391 7.20 3.08 14.30
N LEU A 392 6.88 3.52 13.08
CA LEU A 392 5.96 4.64 12.81
C LEU A 392 4.62 4.14 12.22
N GLY A 393 4.36 2.83 12.28
CA GLY A 393 3.25 2.19 11.59
C GLY A 393 3.45 2.11 10.08
N ILE A 394 2.53 1.42 9.43
CA ILE A 394 2.46 1.26 7.99
C ILE A 394 1.21 2.01 7.50
N PRO A 395 1.32 2.94 6.54
CA PRO A 395 0.16 3.58 5.94
C PRO A 395 -0.81 2.53 5.38
N ARG A 396 -2.12 2.72 5.54
CA ARG A 396 -3.13 1.75 5.04
C ARG A 396 -2.99 1.53 3.54
N ALA A 397 -2.80 2.59 2.76
CA ALA A 397 -2.51 2.48 1.32
C ALA A 397 -1.31 1.56 1.00
N MET A 398 -0.25 1.61 1.81
CA MET A 398 0.91 0.73 1.64
C MET A 398 0.56 -0.71 2.02
N LEU A 399 -0.15 -0.94 3.14
CA LEU A 399 -0.62 -2.29 3.49
C LEU A 399 -1.53 -2.88 2.42
N THR A 400 -2.46 -2.10 1.88
CA THR A 400 -3.33 -2.50 0.77
C THR A 400 -2.52 -2.98 -0.43
N HIS A 401 -1.45 -2.26 -0.79
CA HIS A 401 -0.58 -2.67 -1.88
C HIS A 401 0.26 -3.91 -1.56
N LEU A 402 0.85 -3.98 -0.36
CA LEU A 402 1.70 -5.09 0.06
C LEU A 402 0.93 -6.40 0.21
N THR A 403 -0.33 -6.31 0.64
CA THR A 403 -1.17 -7.48 0.91
C THR A 403 -2.08 -7.83 -0.26
N GLY A 404 -2.37 -6.86 -1.13
CA GLY A 404 -3.37 -7.01 -2.19
C GLY A 404 -4.81 -7.06 -1.67
N PHE A 405 -5.06 -6.83 -0.38
CA PHE A 405 -6.40 -6.85 0.21
C PHE A 405 -6.95 -5.44 0.41
N ALA A 406 -8.28 -5.32 0.35
CA ALA A 406 -8.95 -4.11 0.77
C ALA A 406 -8.72 -3.85 2.28
N PRO A 407 -8.67 -2.59 2.73
CA PRO A 407 -8.36 -2.27 4.13
C PRO A 407 -9.30 -2.90 5.17
N ASP A 408 -10.55 -3.13 4.81
CA ASP A 408 -11.61 -3.74 5.61
C ASP A 408 -11.62 -5.27 5.56
N ALA A 409 -11.03 -5.87 4.51
CA ALA A 409 -10.84 -7.31 4.38
C ALA A 409 -9.58 -7.81 5.11
N LEU A 410 -8.68 -6.90 5.49
CA LEU A 410 -7.42 -7.25 6.13
C LEU A 410 -7.61 -7.56 7.62
N ALA A 411 -7.34 -8.81 8.00
CA ALA A 411 -7.34 -9.21 9.41
C ALA A 411 -6.13 -8.59 10.14
N LEU A 412 -6.41 -7.65 11.04
CA LEU A 412 -5.39 -7.02 11.87
C LEU A 412 -5.12 -7.87 13.13
N PRO A 413 -3.85 -8.00 13.56
CA PRO A 413 -3.53 -8.59 14.85
C PRO A 413 -4.22 -7.87 16.02
N ASP A 414 -4.52 -8.58 17.11
CA ASP A 414 -5.19 -8.02 18.30
C ASP A 414 -4.40 -6.86 18.94
N ASP A 415 -3.08 -6.86 18.78
CA ASP A 415 -2.18 -5.82 19.29
C ASP A 415 -1.92 -4.69 18.27
N ALA A 416 -2.63 -4.65 17.15
CA ALA A 416 -2.53 -3.59 16.16
C ALA A 416 -3.57 -2.47 16.38
N LEU A 417 -3.17 -1.23 16.13
CA LEU A 417 -4.03 -0.05 16.22
C LEU A 417 -4.19 0.58 14.85
N ALA A 418 -5.43 0.83 14.44
CA ALA A 418 -5.74 1.64 13.26
C ALA A 418 -5.88 3.12 13.67
N ILE A 419 -5.02 3.98 13.10
CA ILE A 419 -4.87 5.37 13.50
C ILE A 419 -5.18 6.31 12.34
N GLY A 420 -5.96 7.35 12.60
CA GLY A 420 -6.22 8.42 11.64
C GLY A 420 -7.12 8.04 10.46
N GLN A 421 -7.86 6.94 10.57
CA GLN A 421 -8.85 6.52 9.58
C GLN A 421 -10.18 7.25 9.80
N ARG A 422 -10.84 7.63 8.70
CA ARG A 422 -12.21 8.19 8.74
C ARG A 422 -13.28 7.11 8.69
N ASP A 423 -13.01 6.04 7.97
CA ASP A 423 -13.85 4.86 7.82
C ASP A 423 -12.96 3.61 7.64
N ALA A 424 -13.54 2.41 7.79
CA ALA A 424 -12.79 1.16 7.75
C ALA A 424 -12.33 0.76 6.33
N ALA A 425 -13.04 1.21 5.29
CA ALA A 425 -12.79 0.87 3.89
C ALA A 425 -11.74 1.78 3.22
N SER A 426 -11.41 2.90 3.87
CA SER A 426 -10.50 3.92 3.37
C SER A 426 -9.04 3.52 3.53
N ASN A 427 -8.25 3.98 2.56
CA ASN A 427 -6.79 3.92 2.57
C ASN A 427 -6.15 5.03 3.43
N ASP A 428 -6.95 5.90 4.05
CA ASP A 428 -6.49 6.96 4.94
C ASP A 428 -6.00 6.41 6.29
N GLY A 429 -4.93 7.01 6.82
CA GLY A 429 -4.38 6.62 8.12
C GLY A 429 -3.30 5.55 8.03
N ALA A 430 -3.02 4.93 9.18
CA ALA A 430 -1.96 3.94 9.32
C ALA A 430 -2.37 2.84 10.31
N VAL A 431 -1.73 1.68 10.19
CA VAL A 431 -1.80 0.62 11.19
C VAL A 431 -0.46 0.55 11.90
N ILE A 432 -0.48 0.52 13.23
CA ILE A 432 0.74 0.51 14.07
C ILE A 432 0.59 -0.51 15.19
N ALA A 433 1.66 -1.24 15.50
CA ALA A 433 1.67 -2.12 16.67
C ALA A 433 1.50 -1.29 17.96
N HIS A 434 0.76 -1.82 18.94
CA HIS A 434 0.48 -1.16 20.21
C HIS A 434 1.77 -0.78 20.94
N ALA A 435 2.79 -1.64 20.91
CA ALA A 435 4.10 -1.37 21.51
C ALA A 435 4.80 -0.14 20.88
N HIS A 436 4.72 0.03 19.55
CA HIS A 436 5.29 1.18 18.85
C HIS A 436 4.52 2.45 19.15
N TRP A 437 3.19 2.36 19.23
CA TRP A 437 2.35 3.47 19.66
C TRP A 437 2.72 3.96 21.06
N ARG A 438 2.84 3.04 22.03
CA ARG A 438 3.28 3.36 23.41
C ARG A 438 4.68 3.98 23.45
N THR A 439 5.58 3.49 22.60
CA THR A 439 6.93 4.06 22.47
C THR A 439 6.88 5.50 21.94
N LEU A 440 6.04 5.79 20.96
CA LEU A 440 5.85 7.16 20.45
C LEU A 440 5.24 8.10 21.49
N GLN A 441 4.23 7.63 22.24
CA GLN A 441 3.63 8.38 23.35
C GLN A 441 4.70 8.74 24.39
N THR A 442 5.47 7.74 24.83
CA THR A 442 6.54 7.92 25.82
C THR A 442 7.59 8.91 25.33
N ARG A 443 8.03 8.80 24.07
CA ARG A 443 9.00 9.75 23.49
C ARG A 443 8.48 11.18 23.45
N ALA A 444 7.20 11.38 23.11
CA ALA A 444 6.60 12.71 23.10
C ALA A 444 6.54 13.32 24.52
N ILE A 445 6.12 12.54 25.51
CA ILE A 445 6.05 12.96 26.92
C ILE A 445 7.44 13.30 27.46
N GLU A 446 8.44 12.44 27.22
CA GLU A 446 9.81 12.68 27.69
C GLU A 446 10.46 13.88 26.98
N THR A 447 10.13 14.11 25.71
CA THR A 447 10.57 15.32 25.01
C THR A 447 9.98 16.59 25.63
N LEU A 448 8.69 16.56 26.03
CA LEU A 448 8.06 17.67 26.75
C LEU A 448 8.71 17.86 28.13
N ARG A 449 8.95 16.78 28.88
CA ARG A 449 9.62 16.81 30.19
C ARG A 449 10.97 17.50 30.11
N ALA A 450 11.84 17.02 29.21
CA ALA A 450 13.17 17.60 28.99
C ALA A 450 13.11 19.06 28.51
N TYR A 451 12.06 19.43 27.77
CA TYR A 451 11.85 20.82 27.37
C TYR A 451 11.56 21.73 28.57
N HIS A 452 10.63 21.32 29.43
CA HIS A 452 10.25 22.09 30.63
C HIS A 452 11.40 22.22 31.62
N GLU A 453 12.20 21.17 31.81
CA GLU A 453 13.40 21.23 32.66
C GLU A 453 14.42 22.25 32.16
N ARG A 454 14.57 22.37 30.83
CA ARG A 454 15.51 23.32 30.23
C ARG A 454 14.95 24.75 30.12
N MET A 455 13.64 24.89 29.93
CA MET A 455 12.95 26.17 29.71
C MET A 455 11.72 26.28 30.64
N PRO A 456 11.92 26.41 31.97
CA PRO A 456 10.82 26.32 32.94
C PRO A 456 9.85 27.53 32.87
N ASP A 457 10.32 28.65 32.32
CA ASP A 457 9.53 29.87 32.08
C ASP A 457 8.63 29.80 30.83
N GLU A 458 8.76 28.75 30.02
CA GLU A 458 7.92 28.54 28.85
C GLU A 458 6.73 27.63 29.16
N GLN A 459 5.58 27.97 28.57
CA GLN A 459 4.34 27.24 28.80
C GLN A 459 4.39 25.83 28.21
N GLY A 460 5.11 25.62 27.10
CA GLY A 460 5.22 24.33 26.44
C GLY A 460 5.66 24.44 24.97
N LEU A 461 5.47 23.36 24.22
CA LEU A 461 5.81 23.27 22.79
C LEU A 461 4.55 23.29 21.93
N ASP A 462 4.61 23.92 20.75
CA ASP A 462 3.59 23.68 19.73
C ASP A 462 3.71 22.25 19.15
N ALA A 463 2.62 21.75 18.55
CA ALA A 463 2.55 20.39 18.02
C ALA A 463 3.61 20.09 16.95
N ALA A 464 3.94 21.06 16.07
CA ALA A 464 4.89 20.85 14.99
C ALA A 464 6.34 20.84 15.51
N ARG A 465 6.66 21.68 16.50
CA ARG A 465 7.96 21.68 17.17
C ARG A 465 8.16 20.42 18.01
N LEU A 466 7.15 19.98 18.74
CA LEU A 466 7.21 18.70 19.47
C LEU A 466 7.48 17.53 18.51
N ARG A 467 6.80 17.48 17.35
CA ARG A 467 7.06 16.44 16.34
C ARG A 467 8.51 16.43 15.87
N ARG A 468 9.05 17.59 15.50
CA ARG A 468 10.43 17.72 15.01
C ARG A 468 11.46 17.24 16.03
N MET A 469 11.15 17.39 17.32
CA MET A 469 12.04 16.97 18.42
C MET A 469 11.87 15.48 18.76
N ALA A 470 10.64 14.98 18.84
CA ALA A 470 10.36 13.62 19.32
C ALA A 470 10.35 12.55 18.20
N ALA A 471 9.83 12.89 17.02
CA ALA A 471 9.59 11.96 15.92
C ALA A 471 9.61 12.68 14.56
N PRO A 472 10.77 13.14 14.08
CA PRO A 472 10.87 13.99 12.88
C PRO A 472 10.40 13.30 11.59
N LEU A 473 10.39 11.97 11.55
CA LEU A 473 9.94 11.17 10.42
C LEU A 473 8.46 10.77 10.49
N ALA A 474 7.76 11.10 11.58
CA ALA A 474 6.33 10.78 11.71
C ALA A 474 5.48 11.64 10.76
N GLY A 475 4.56 11.00 10.04
CA GLY A 475 3.60 11.70 9.19
C GLY A 475 2.61 12.56 9.99
N ASP A 476 2.02 13.56 9.34
CA ASP A 476 1.12 14.54 10.00
C ASP A 476 -0.10 13.87 10.64
N ALA A 477 -0.72 12.90 9.95
CA ALA A 477 -1.92 12.21 10.43
C ALA A 477 -1.63 11.37 11.68
N LEU A 478 -0.56 10.58 11.67
CA LEU A 478 -0.10 9.80 12.82
C LEU A 478 0.19 10.73 14.01
N TRP A 479 0.91 11.82 13.76
CA TRP A 479 1.29 12.76 14.81
C TRP A 479 0.08 13.47 15.42
N ARG A 480 -0.88 13.91 14.59
CA ARG A 480 -2.12 14.52 15.07
C ARG A 480 -2.88 13.58 15.98
N ALA A 481 -3.08 12.34 15.55
CA ALA A 481 -3.75 11.33 16.35
C ALA A 481 -3.01 11.03 17.66
N LEU A 482 -1.67 11.04 17.65
CA LEU A 482 -0.86 10.86 18.86
C LEU A 482 -1.10 11.99 19.86
N VAL A 483 -1.06 13.24 19.40
CA VAL A 483 -1.30 14.40 20.25
C VAL A 483 -2.73 14.38 20.79
N ASP A 484 -3.73 14.10 19.96
CA ASP A 484 -5.13 14.07 20.39
C ASP A 484 -5.38 12.94 21.39
N ALA A 485 -4.73 11.79 21.23
CA ALA A 485 -4.77 10.69 22.20
C ALA A 485 -4.12 11.07 23.54
N LEU A 486 -2.95 11.71 23.53
CA LEU A 486 -2.26 12.18 24.75
C LEU A 486 -3.03 13.29 25.48
N VAL A 487 -3.73 14.14 24.73
CA VAL A 487 -4.58 15.18 25.32
C VAL A 487 -5.85 14.58 25.91
N SER A 488 -6.49 13.67 25.20
CA SER A 488 -7.73 13.01 25.67
C SER A 488 -7.47 12.06 26.85
N GLY A 489 -6.30 11.42 26.90
CA GLY A 489 -5.87 10.58 28.02
C GLY A 489 -5.36 11.36 29.23
N GLY A 490 -5.17 12.68 29.09
CA GLY A 490 -4.73 13.56 30.17
C GLY A 490 -3.24 13.50 30.48
N GLU A 491 -2.42 12.77 29.71
CA GLU A 491 -0.96 12.77 29.87
C GLU A 491 -0.32 14.07 29.40
N VAL A 492 -0.99 14.80 28.50
CA VAL A 492 -0.59 16.13 28.00
C VAL A 492 -1.78 17.08 28.10
N ALA A 493 -1.54 18.31 28.56
CA ALA A 493 -2.52 19.39 28.55
C ALA A 493 -2.30 20.33 27.36
N ARG A 494 -3.38 20.96 26.88
CA ARG A 494 -3.36 21.94 25.80
C ARG A 494 -3.89 23.28 26.28
N SER A 495 -3.05 24.30 26.19
CA SER A 495 -3.39 25.70 26.50
C SER A 495 -3.18 26.56 25.26
N GLY A 496 -4.26 26.79 24.50
CA GLY A 496 -4.16 27.41 23.18
C GLY A 496 -3.30 26.56 22.23
N PRO A 497 -2.25 27.10 21.60
CA PRO A 497 -1.36 26.34 20.71
C PRO A 497 -0.32 25.49 21.46
N TRP A 498 -0.19 25.65 22.79
CA TRP A 498 0.88 25.06 23.57
C TRP A 498 0.48 23.71 24.17
N LEU A 499 1.34 22.72 23.99
CA LEU A 499 1.27 21.41 24.62
C LEU A 499 2.26 21.36 25.78
N HIS A 500 1.80 20.91 26.93
CA HIS A 500 2.62 20.82 28.14
C HIS A 500 2.20 19.65 29.02
N LEU A 501 3.04 19.29 29.98
CA LEU A 501 2.67 18.29 30.97
C LEU A 501 1.61 18.91 31.91
N PRO A 502 0.58 18.16 32.34
CA PRO A 502 -0.42 18.67 33.28
C PRO A 502 0.20 19.19 34.58
N SER A 503 1.30 18.57 35.02
CA SER A 503 2.06 18.98 36.20
C SER A 503 2.97 20.21 35.97
N HIS A 504 3.13 20.66 34.73
CA HIS A 504 3.96 21.82 34.41
C HIS A 504 3.14 23.10 34.45
N SER A 505 3.53 24.00 35.34
CA SER A 505 3.08 25.39 35.38
C SER A 505 4.30 26.29 35.22
N VAL A 506 4.16 27.43 34.53
CA VAL A 506 5.22 28.45 34.43
C VAL A 506 5.71 28.79 35.83
N SER A 507 6.94 28.40 36.15
CA SER A 507 7.55 28.64 37.46
C SER A 507 8.03 30.08 37.55
N LEU A 508 7.90 30.68 38.73
CA LEU A 508 8.52 31.95 39.05
C LEU A 508 9.75 31.66 39.91
N ASP A 509 10.85 32.38 39.70
CA ASP A 509 11.97 32.30 40.63
C ASP A 509 11.61 32.93 41.99
N SER A 510 12.42 32.67 43.02
CA SER A 510 12.16 33.20 44.38
C SER A 510 11.99 34.73 44.47
N ARG A 511 12.66 35.51 43.60
CA ARG A 511 12.52 36.98 43.54
C ARG A 511 11.24 37.36 42.81
N GLU A 512 10.92 36.66 41.73
CA GLU A 512 9.68 36.81 40.99
C GLU A 512 8.46 36.42 41.83
N GLU A 513 8.51 35.38 42.65
CA GLU A 513 7.44 35.02 43.59
C GLU A 513 7.25 36.06 44.69
N ALA A 514 8.34 36.61 45.22
CA ALA A 514 8.27 37.70 46.20
C ALA A 514 7.63 38.95 45.59
N LEU A 515 8.03 39.31 44.37
CA LEU A 515 7.46 40.45 43.65
C LEU A 515 6.01 40.19 43.21
N ALA A 516 5.67 38.98 42.75
CA ALA A 516 4.30 38.61 42.38
C ALA A 516 3.34 38.70 43.59
N ARG A 517 3.79 38.28 44.78
CA ARG A 517 3.04 38.44 46.04
C ARG A 517 2.78 39.89 46.41
N GLN A 518 3.59 40.84 45.96
CA GLN A 518 3.34 42.27 46.11
C GLN A 518 2.44 42.83 45.00
N LEU A 519 2.66 42.41 43.76
CA LEU A 519 1.96 42.94 42.58
C LEU A 519 0.49 42.47 42.47
N LEU A 520 0.21 41.18 42.69
CA LEU A 520 -1.13 40.62 42.49
C LEU A 520 -2.19 41.30 43.38
N PRO A 521 -1.95 41.55 44.69
CA PRO A 521 -2.91 42.29 45.52
C PRO A 521 -3.13 43.73 45.07
N LEU A 522 -2.08 44.43 44.60
CA LEU A 522 -2.19 45.81 44.08
C LEU A 522 -3.05 45.86 42.81
N ILE A 523 -2.86 44.90 41.91
CA ILE A 523 -3.66 44.78 40.69
C ILE A 523 -5.11 44.44 41.03
N HIS A 524 -5.33 43.50 41.94
CA HIS A 524 -6.66 43.11 42.39
C HIS A 524 -7.41 44.26 43.09
N ALA A 525 -6.72 45.02 43.95
CA ALA A 525 -7.28 46.17 44.65
C ALA A 525 -7.75 47.29 43.71
N GLY A 526 -7.11 47.45 42.55
CA GLY A 526 -7.53 48.40 41.52
C GLY A 526 -8.84 48.03 40.80
N ARG A 527 -9.36 46.82 41.00
CA ARG A 527 -10.58 46.28 40.34
C ARG A 527 -10.61 46.63 38.86
N PHE A 528 -11.62 47.39 38.41
CA PHE A 528 -11.84 47.72 37.00
C PHE A 528 -10.89 48.79 36.43
N ASP A 529 -10.07 49.46 37.25
CA ASP A 529 -9.01 50.37 36.79
C ASP A 529 -7.69 50.09 37.53
N PRO A 530 -7.02 48.97 37.21
CA PRO A 530 -5.78 48.59 37.86
C PRO A 530 -4.64 49.56 37.53
N PRO A 531 -3.64 49.68 38.44
CA PRO A 531 -2.47 50.52 38.21
C PRO A 531 -1.67 50.06 36.97
N TRP A 532 -1.03 51.01 36.29
CA TRP A 532 -0.15 50.72 35.15
C TRP A 532 1.17 50.10 35.63
N VAL A 533 1.88 49.41 34.74
CA VAL A 533 3.21 48.81 35.05
C VAL A 533 4.17 49.82 35.70
N ARG A 534 4.20 51.07 35.23
CA ARG A 534 5.04 52.14 35.80
C ARG A 534 4.68 52.48 37.24
N ASP A 535 3.40 52.43 37.58
CA ASP A 535 2.88 52.76 38.92
C ASP A 535 3.14 51.59 39.86
N LEU A 536 2.89 50.36 39.40
CA LEU A 536 3.29 49.13 40.09
C LEU A 536 4.79 49.07 40.37
N ALA A 537 5.63 49.49 39.43
CA ALA A 537 7.08 49.56 39.59
C ALA A 537 7.48 50.58 40.66
N ARG A 538 6.88 51.77 40.66
CA ARG A 538 7.09 52.79 41.70
C ARG A 538 6.67 52.28 43.07
N ASP A 539 5.49 51.67 43.18
CA ASP A 539 4.88 51.29 44.45
C ASP A 539 5.56 50.05 45.08
N THR A 540 6.18 49.20 44.26
CA THR A 540 6.98 48.04 44.72
C THR A 540 8.48 48.31 44.81
N GLY A 541 8.96 49.47 44.31
CA GLY A 541 10.38 49.80 44.24
C GLY A 541 11.18 48.95 43.25
N ALA A 542 10.52 48.20 42.37
CA ALA A 542 11.14 47.34 41.37
C ALA A 542 11.39 48.08 40.05
N ALA A 543 12.33 47.57 39.24
CA ALA A 543 12.57 48.11 37.90
C ALA A 543 11.36 47.85 36.97
N GLU A 544 10.96 48.85 36.17
CA GLU A 544 9.78 48.77 35.30
C GLU A 544 9.83 47.57 34.34
N ASP A 545 11.00 47.29 33.74
CA ASP A 545 11.17 46.14 32.85
C ASP A 545 11.07 44.79 33.56
N ALA A 546 11.47 44.72 34.83
CA ALA A 546 11.31 43.52 35.65
C ALA A 546 9.83 43.26 35.95
N VAL A 547 9.08 44.30 36.35
CA VAL A 547 7.63 44.22 36.56
C VAL A 547 6.90 43.83 35.28
N ARG A 548 7.25 44.45 34.14
CA ARG A 548 6.69 44.13 32.83
C ARG A 548 6.93 42.67 32.44
N THR A 549 8.16 42.18 32.65
CA THR A 549 8.54 40.80 32.32
C THR A 549 7.81 39.80 33.20
N LEU A 550 7.74 40.05 34.51
CA LEU A 550 7.00 39.24 35.46
C LEU A 550 5.50 39.21 35.16
N LEU A 551 4.88 40.35 34.86
CA LEU A 551 3.45 40.39 34.52
C LEU A 551 3.13 39.65 33.22
N ARG A 552 4.07 39.60 32.26
CA ARG A 552 3.93 38.73 31.08
C ARG A 552 4.04 37.24 31.45
N LYS A 553 4.91 36.86 32.40
CA LYS A 553 4.97 35.48 32.93
C LYS A 553 3.67 35.11 33.66
N LEU A 554 3.19 35.98 34.55
CA LEU A 554 1.91 35.82 35.24
C LEU A 554 0.73 35.77 34.26
N ALA A 555 0.78 36.52 33.16
CA ALA A 555 -0.24 36.44 32.11
C ALA A 555 -0.25 35.11 31.37
N ARG A 556 0.91 34.48 31.18
CA ARG A 556 1.01 33.12 30.60
C ARG A 556 0.57 32.04 31.59
N ARG A 557 0.83 32.26 32.88
CA ARG A 557 0.36 31.40 33.98
C ARG A 557 -1.17 31.50 34.19
N GLY A 558 -1.77 32.61 33.76
CA GLY A 558 -3.21 32.86 33.83
C GLY A 558 -3.65 33.68 35.05
N ASP A 559 -2.72 34.18 35.86
CA ASP A 559 -3.05 34.98 37.05
C ASP A 559 -3.53 36.40 36.70
N VAL A 560 -3.10 36.91 35.54
CA VAL A 560 -3.48 38.23 35.02
C VAL A 560 -3.75 38.19 33.50
N HIS A 561 -4.46 39.19 32.98
CA HIS A 561 -4.69 39.34 31.54
C HIS A 561 -4.25 40.72 31.06
N GLN A 562 -3.49 40.75 29.96
CA GLN A 562 -3.07 42.00 29.34
C GLN A 562 -4.17 42.57 28.44
N VAL A 563 -4.86 43.59 28.94
CA VAL A 563 -5.92 44.30 28.20
C VAL A 563 -5.32 45.22 27.14
N VAL A 564 -4.32 46.03 27.52
CA VAL A 564 -3.50 46.82 26.59
C VAL A 564 -2.04 46.78 27.03
N ARG A 565 -1.14 47.31 26.20
CA ARG A 565 0.29 47.40 26.54
C ARG A 565 0.45 48.06 27.91
N ASP A 566 1.22 47.40 28.78
CA ASP A 566 1.54 47.86 30.14
C ASP A 566 0.34 48.04 31.09
N LEU A 567 -0.78 47.37 30.81
CA LEU A 567 -1.95 47.31 31.69
C LEU A 567 -2.47 45.88 31.81
N PHE A 568 -2.48 45.37 33.04
CA PHE A 568 -2.84 44.00 33.36
C PHE A 568 -3.97 43.97 34.38
N TYR A 569 -4.93 43.08 34.17
CA TYR A 569 -6.07 42.88 35.06
C TYR A 569 -5.92 41.54 35.77
N HIS A 570 -6.32 41.48 37.04
CA HIS A 570 -6.37 40.22 37.77
C HIS A 570 -7.38 39.27 37.13
N ALA A 571 -7.09 37.96 37.11
CA ALA A 571 -7.97 36.96 36.51
C ALA A 571 -9.40 36.98 37.09
N ASP A 572 -9.53 37.13 38.42
CA ASP A 572 -10.83 37.25 39.10
C ASP A 572 -11.64 38.47 38.62
N VAL A 573 -10.97 39.59 38.38
CA VAL A 573 -11.63 40.82 37.91
C VAL A 573 -12.08 40.66 36.45
N VAL A 574 -11.27 40.01 35.62
CA VAL A 574 -11.68 39.70 34.24
C VAL A 574 -12.90 38.80 34.22
N ARG A 575 -12.99 37.82 35.14
CA ARG A 575 -14.18 36.97 35.30
C ARG A 575 -15.42 37.81 35.66
N GLU A 576 -15.31 38.71 36.63
CA GLU A 576 -16.40 39.62 36.99
C GLU A 576 -16.82 40.50 35.79
N LEU A 577 -15.86 41.02 35.02
CA LEU A 577 -16.15 41.80 33.82
C LEU A 577 -16.85 40.94 32.74
N THR A 578 -16.46 39.68 32.57
CA THR A 578 -17.15 38.77 31.65
C THR A 578 -18.59 38.50 32.07
N GLU A 579 -18.85 38.29 33.37
CA GLU A 579 -20.19 38.11 33.93
C GLU A 579 -21.05 39.37 33.75
N LEU A 580 -20.47 40.55 33.99
CA LEU A 580 -21.14 41.82 33.77
C LEU A 580 -21.57 42.00 32.31
N VAL A 581 -20.68 41.70 31.35
CA VAL A 581 -21.01 41.71 29.92
C VAL A 581 -22.12 40.70 29.60
N ALA A 582 -22.05 39.49 30.17
CA ALA A 582 -23.06 38.44 30.00
C ALA A 582 -24.44 38.84 30.52
N HIS A 583 -24.51 39.60 31.61
CA HIS A 583 -25.77 40.11 32.16
C HIS A 583 -26.34 41.30 31.40
N LEU A 584 -25.50 42.19 30.88
CA LEU A 584 -25.95 43.40 30.20
C LEU A 584 -26.39 43.15 28.75
N ALA A 585 -25.70 42.28 28.01
CA ALA A 585 -25.94 42.08 26.57
C ALA A 585 -27.35 41.53 26.20
N PRO A 586 -27.96 40.58 26.94
CA PRO A 586 -29.29 40.05 26.61
C PRO A 586 -30.41 41.11 26.70
N SER A 587 -30.29 42.05 27.64
CA SER A 587 -31.29 43.11 27.87
C SER A 587 -31.44 44.10 26.70
N ARG A 588 -30.56 44.02 25.69
CA ARG A 588 -30.50 44.93 24.53
C ARG A 588 -30.37 44.23 23.18
N GLY A 589 -30.95 43.04 23.05
CA GLY A 589 -30.93 42.30 21.78
C GLY A 589 -29.60 41.61 21.48
N GLY A 590 -28.83 41.27 22.52
CA GLY A 590 -27.59 40.49 22.43
C GLY A 590 -26.32 41.31 22.19
N GLY A 591 -26.41 42.64 22.06
CA GLY A 591 -25.28 43.55 21.85
C GLY A 591 -25.12 44.55 23.00
N LEU A 592 -23.87 44.87 23.33
CA LEU A 592 -23.49 45.82 24.38
C LEU A 592 -22.77 47.03 23.78
N ASP A 593 -23.25 48.25 24.05
CA ASP A 593 -22.59 49.50 23.65
C ASP A 593 -21.60 50.00 24.72
N ALA A 594 -20.62 50.79 24.28
CA ALA A 594 -19.56 51.31 25.15
C ALA A 594 -20.05 52.28 26.25
N ALA A 595 -21.18 52.98 26.07
CA ALA A 595 -21.71 53.89 27.08
C ALA A 595 -22.37 53.10 28.22
N THR A 596 -23.17 52.09 27.88
CA THR A 596 -23.78 51.18 28.87
C THR A 596 -22.72 50.44 29.68
N PHE A 597 -21.67 49.92 29.03
CA PHE A 597 -20.58 49.24 29.74
C PHE A 597 -19.78 50.19 30.64
N ARG A 598 -19.53 51.42 30.18
CA ARG A 598 -18.90 52.48 30.98
C ARG A 598 -19.70 52.77 32.24
N ASP A 599 -21.02 52.95 32.10
CA ASP A 599 -21.89 53.31 33.22
C ASP A 599 -22.00 52.17 34.25
N ALA A 600 -22.00 50.92 33.79
CA ALA A 600 -22.02 49.75 34.66
C ALA A 600 -20.69 49.50 35.40
N THR A 601 -19.56 49.87 34.79
CA THR A 601 -18.21 49.70 35.38
C THR A 601 -17.72 50.92 36.15
N GLY A 602 -18.39 52.08 36.03
CA GLY A 602 -17.94 53.35 36.62
C GLY A 602 -16.65 53.89 36.02
N LEU A 603 -16.21 53.37 34.86
CA LEU A 603 -14.96 53.71 34.22
C LEU A 603 -15.07 54.95 33.31
N GLY A 604 -13.93 55.49 32.90
CA GLY A 604 -13.89 56.46 31.80
C GLY A 604 -14.17 55.79 30.45
N ARG A 605 -14.75 56.54 29.48
CA ARG A 605 -15.08 56.04 28.12
C ARG A 605 -13.90 55.33 27.45
N LYS A 606 -12.69 55.89 27.56
CA LYS A 606 -11.47 55.30 26.98
C LYS A 606 -11.19 53.91 27.53
N ARG A 607 -11.36 53.71 28.85
CA ARG A 607 -11.06 52.43 29.50
C ARG A 607 -12.09 51.36 29.17
N ALA A 608 -13.36 51.74 29.20
CA ALA A 608 -14.46 50.87 28.80
C ALA A 608 -14.24 50.30 27.39
N ILE A 609 -13.84 51.15 26.43
CA ILE A 609 -13.53 50.72 25.05
C ILE A 609 -12.35 49.73 25.02
N GLN A 610 -11.26 50.01 25.75
CA GLN A 610 -10.09 49.12 25.76
C GLN A 610 -10.40 47.71 26.28
N ILE A 611 -11.28 47.59 27.28
CA ILE A 611 -11.73 46.30 27.82
C ILE A 611 -12.60 45.56 26.79
N LEU A 612 -13.53 46.26 26.14
CA LEU A 612 -14.38 45.68 25.10
C LEU A 612 -13.56 45.22 23.88
N GLU A 613 -12.58 46.01 23.44
CA GLU A 613 -11.62 45.63 22.39
C GLU A 613 -10.77 44.42 22.79
N PHE A 614 -10.41 44.30 24.07
CA PHE A 614 -9.74 43.10 24.59
C PHE A 614 -10.65 41.88 24.46
N PHE A 615 -11.92 41.97 24.85
CA PHE A 615 -12.89 40.88 24.70
C PHE A 615 -13.12 40.48 23.24
N ASP A 616 -13.09 41.43 22.32
CA ASP A 616 -13.13 41.13 20.89
C ASP A 616 -11.86 40.38 20.44
N ARG A 617 -10.69 40.81 20.90
CA ARG A 617 -9.39 40.21 20.57
C ARG A 617 -9.25 38.77 21.07
N VAL A 618 -9.74 38.48 22.28
CA VAL A 618 -9.72 37.12 22.85
C VAL A 618 -10.90 36.25 22.38
N GLY A 619 -11.80 36.82 21.56
CA GLY A 619 -12.92 36.10 20.96
C GLY A 619 -14.09 35.86 21.92
N TYR A 620 -14.19 36.61 23.02
CA TYR A 620 -15.35 36.58 23.91
C TYR A 620 -16.54 37.35 23.34
N THR A 621 -16.27 38.54 22.80
CA THR A 621 -17.26 39.36 22.08
C THR A 621 -16.87 39.56 20.61
N ARG A 622 -17.76 40.13 19.82
CA ARG A 622 -17.49 40.57 18.45
C ARG A 622 -18.09 41.95 18.21
N PHE A 623 -17.26 42.92 17.84
CA PHE A 623 -17.72 44.23 17.42
C PHE A 623 -18.45 44.21 16.07
N HIS A 624 -19.66 44.74 16.02
CA HIS A 624 -20.46 44.92 14.81
C HIS A 624 -21.42 46.10 14.97
N ARG A 625 -21.39 47.06 14.04
CA ARG A 625 -22.32 48.22 14.01
C ARG A 625 -22.45 48.92 15.37
N ASP A 626 -21.32 49.34 15.94
CA ASP A 626 -21.22 50.07 17.21
C ASP A 626 -21.63 49.30 18.48
N LEU A 627 -21.83 47.98 18.37
CA LEU A 627 -22.17 47.08 19.47
C LEU A 627 -21.20 45.90 19.55
N HIS A 628 -20.96 45.39 20.77
CA HIS A 628 -20.19 44.19 21.02
C HIS A 628 -21.14 43.03 21.32
N PHE A 629 -21.16 42.00 20.47
CA PHE A 629 -22.04 40.84 20.59
C PHE A 629 -21.34 39.66 21.26
N LEU A 630 -22.01 38.97 22.18
CA LEU A 630 -21.49 37.74 22.79
C LEU A 630 -21.33 36.62 21.78
N ARG A 631 -20.23 35.86 21.89
CA ARG A 631 -19.99 34.66 21.08
C ARG A 631 -20.40 33.39 21.83
N PRO A 632 -21.43 32.65 21.35
CA PRO A 632 -21.93 31.45 22.03
C PRO A 632 -20.94 30.27 22.01
N ASP A 633 -19.93 30.33 21.13
CA ASP A 633 -18.85 29.35 20.96
C ASP A 633 -17.57 29.68 21.75
N SER A 634 -17.59 30.73 22.59
CA SER A 634 -16.39 31.14 23.32
C SER A 634 -16.14 30.27 24.57
N GLY A 635 -14.93 29.72 24.69
CA GLY A 635 -14.49 28.91 25.84
C GLY A 635 -14.42 29.68 27.18
N TRP A 636 -14.85 30.94 27.20
CA TRP A 636 -14.95 31.81 28.37
C TRP A 636 -16.36 31.77 29.01
N VAL A 637 -17.36 31.16 28.34
CA VAL A 637 -18.75 31.07 28.82
C VAL A 637 -18.95 29.96 29.88
N GLY A 638 -17.89 29.24 30.25
CA GLY A 638 -17.94 28.07 31.14
C GLY A 638 -17.40 28.26 32.56
N ILE A 639 -17.68 29.39 33.23
CA ILE A 639 -17.51 29.50 34.69
C ILE A 639 -18.86 29.91 35.31
N GLN A 640 -19.84 29.02 35.22
CA GLN A 640 -21.01 29.04 36.09
C GLN A 640 -21.27 27.60 36.55
N ALA A 641 -20.98 27.38 37.84
CA ALA A 641 -21.22 26.18 38.66
C ALA A 641 -20.63 24.85 38.18
#